data_AF-A0A2R8BZM8-F1
#
_entry.id   AF-A0A2R8BZM8-F1
#
_cell.length_a   1.000
_cell.length_b   1.000
_cell.length_c   1.000
_cell.angle_alpha   90.00
_cell.angle_beta   90.00
_cell.angle_gamma   90.00
#
_symmetry.space_group_name_H-M   'P 1'
#
loop_
_entity.id
_entity.type
_entity.pdbx_description
1 polymer ?
#
loop_
_entity_poly.entity_id
_entity_poly.type
_entity_poly.pdbx_seq_one_letter_code
_entity_poly.pdbx_strand_id
1 'polypeptide(L)'
;MRISIIIPVHNGAAFLPQTLLSVLNQGRVPDEVIVVDDGSSDESAKTAEGFGPQVSVIRGCYGGAAAARVAGVAHATGDALMFMDADDLLGLDVISALEATLSGHDGAIACCDWLRYERIGATWQAQPASCAPRRPGQNALSAWLTGWYHPPCSVLWSRKAYDTSGGWNPKILVNNDGDLMMRALAAGIDLVKSPHGTSYYRRLPDGAVSLSGRRFTPEGLTSRMQVLDGLSHQLSAAGFPEGTRAALAEAYGNVAGDSAAVGQDELASQARKQDRRHGGTPAWAVRRKRADRNRQAARAGTAGPKAATAEAAPAIVSGLTDPPPDAPRVSVVIPAYNRATLLRRAIASVVVQDFSDFELLVIDDASTEDLQAVVAEFDDSRLRYIRQPQNGGVAAARNRGIVAARAPLVAFLDSDDEWLAGKLSAQVAAMDDAPRRVGLIHTGLIERGSDGAETIFEPTVSGNVWTTILHRNTVHYGTSSVIIRRRVIDTTGGFDETLPAIEDWDLWIRIAQFFEFRHLPQPLMIYHDESLPAGSSDSKRSRDFAANMEARRILKDRYGDALVRAGTLHRSHLDSARRHLEMEGGRQGDAIVHLLKAIRRKPGAPRLYVWLAFAGLPPRVRRGLFPTLTRLRTRIPPWLWLGRDM
;
A
#
# COMPACT_ATOMS: atom_id res chain seq x y z
N MET A 1 -25.61 0.69 -9.91
CA MET A 1 -25.41 1.36 -11.23
C MET A 1 -24.49 0.49 -12.06
N ARG A 2 -24.52 0.61 -13.40
CA ARG A 2 -23.53 -0.08 -14.24
C ARG A 2 -22.24 0.74 -14.31
N ILE A 3 -21.09 0.15 -14.00
CA ILE A 3 -19.78 0.83 -13.90
C ILE A 3 -18.84 0.32 -14.99
N SER A 4 -18.35 1.24 -15.82
CA SER A 4 -17.29 0.99 -16.80
C SER A 4 -15.97 1.59 -16.32
N ILE A 5 -14.90 0.81 -16.36
CA ILE A 5 -13.54 1.29 -16.08
C ILE A 5 -12.74 1.33 -17.37
N ILE A 6 -12.20 2.49 -17.71
CA ILE A 6 -11.41 2.70 -18.92
C ILE A 6 -9.94 2.90 -18.55
N ILE A 7 -9.07 2.08 -19.14
CA ILE A 7 -7.63 2.05 -18.87
C ILE A 7 -6.86 2.24 -20.18
N PRO A 8 -6.42 3.46 -20.52
CA PRO A 8 -5.47 3.64 -21.62
C PRO A 8 -4.12 3.01 -21.27
N VAL A 9 -3.50 2.32 -22.22
CA VAL A 9 -2.17 1.72 -22.07
C VAL A 9 -1.31 1.97 -23.30
N HIS A 10 -0.03 2.25 -23.07
CA HIS A 10 1.01 2.28 -24.08
C HIS A 10 2.32 1.80 -23.44
N ASN A 11 2.79 0.62 -23.84
CA ASN A 11 3.97 -0.04 -23.26
C ASN A 11 3.92 -0.19 -21.72
N GLY A 12 2.78 -0.68 -21.22
CA GLY A 12 2.48 -0.80 -19.79
C GLY A 12 2.61 -2.21 -19.21
N ALA A 13 3.21 -3.18 -19.91
CA ALA A 13 3.19 -4.59 -19.52
C ALA A 13 3.76 -4.86 -18.11
N ALA A 14 4.64 -3.98 -17.62
CA ALA A 14 5.24 -4.11 -16.29
C ALA A 14 4.27 -3.83 -15.11
N PHE A 15 3.23 -3.00 -15.32
CA PHE A 15 2.35 -2.50 -14.26
C PHE A 15 0.85 -2.75 -14.51
N LEU A 16 0.44 -2.90 -15.78
CA LEU A 16 -0.94 -3.16 -16.16
C LEU A 16 -1.56 -4.35 -15.41
N PRO A 17 -0.85 -5.47 -15.18
CA PRO A 17 -1.43 -6.56 -14.44
C PRO A 17 -1.79 -6.23 -12.99
N GLN A 18 -0.95 -5.47 -12.29
CA GLN A 18 -1.20 -5.06 -10.90
C GLN A 18 -2.41 -4.13 -10.87
N THR A 19 -2.53 -3.23 -11.84
CA THR A 19 -3.70 -2.36 -12.03
C THR A 19 -4.97 -3.20 -12.25
N LEU A 20 -4.97 -4.12 -13.22
CA LEU A 20 -6.11 -5.00 -13.51
C LEU A 20 -6.47 -5.89 -12.32
N LEU A 21 -5.49 -6.44 -11.60
CA LEU A 21 -5.74 -7.19 -10.37
C LEU A 21 -6.41 -6.32 -9.32
N SER A 22 -5.93 -5.10 -9.09
CA SER A 22 -6.52 -4.20 -8.08
C SER A 22 -7.98 -3.84 -8.40
N VAL A 23 -8.32 -3.73 -9.69
CA VAL A 23 -9.68 -3.48 -10.19
C VAL A 23 -10.58 -4.71 -10.04
N LEU A 24 -10.09 -5.89 -10.40
CA LEU A 24 -10.88 -7.12 -10.35
C LEU A 24 -11.00 -7.69 -8.92
N ASN A 25 -10.13 -7.26 -8.00
CA ASN A 25 -10.17 -7.66 -6.59
C ASN A 25 -11.18 -6.87 -5.75
N GLN A 26 -11.85 -5.87 -6.32
CA GLN A 26 -12.79 -5.02 -5.61
C GLN A 26 -13.98 -5.82 -5.06
N GLY A 27 -14.43 -5.47 -3.85
CA GLY A 27 -15.62 -6.10 -3.26
C GLY A 27 -16.87 -5.94 -4.13
N ARG A 28 -17.01 -4.78 -4.78
CA ARG A 28 -17.87 -4.55 -5.95
C ARG A 28 -16.99 -4.58 -7.20
N VAL A 29 -16.97 -5.70 -7.90
CA VAL A 29 -16.29 -5.84 -9.20
C VAL A 29 -17.02 -4.94 -10.21
N PRO A 30 -16.31 -4.17 -11.06
CA PRO A 30 -16.96 -3.38 -12.10
C PRO A 30 -17.67 -4.27 -13.12
N ASP A 31 -18.65 -3.72 -13.84
CA ASP A 31 -19.44 -4.48 -14.81
C ASP A 31 -18.66 -4.71 -16.11
N GLU A 32 -17.74 -3.79 -16.45
CA GLU A 32 -16.80 -3.96 -17.55
C GLU A 32 -15.50 -3.17 -17.33
N VAL A 33 -14.39 -3.74 -17.80
CA VAL A 33 -13.08 -3.09 -17.87
C VAL A 33 -12.68 -3.03 -19.34
N ILE A 34 -12.35 -1.83 -19.81
CA ILE A 34 -12.00 -1.54 -21.20
C ILE A 34 -10.56 -1.05 -21.22
N VAL A 35 -9.66 -1.93 -21.63
CA VAL A 35 -8.25 -1.58 -21.85
C VAL A 35 -8.11 -1.05 -23.27
N VAL A 36 -7.61 0.17 -23.41
CA VAL A 36 -7.41 0.81 -24.71
C VAL A 36 -5.91 0.88 -24.99
N ASP A 37 -5.44 -0.05 -25.81
CA ASP A 37 -4.05 -0.12 -26.25
C ASP A 37 -3.78 0.89 -27.37
N ASP A 38 -2.99 1.92 -27.04
CA ASP A 38 -2.59 3.01 -27.92
C ASP A 38 -1.27 2.68 -28.64
N GLY A 39 -1.24 1.52 -29.31
CA GLY A 39 -0.11 1.08 -30.13
C GLY A 39 1.10 0.62 -29.33
N SER A 40 0.90 -0.16 -28.27
CA SER A 40 2.01 -0.78 -27.52
C SER A 40 2.85 -1.69 -28.43
N SER A 41 4.16 -1.70 -28.20
CA SER A 41 5.12 -2.63 -28.81
C SER A 41 5.51 -3.79 -27.88
N ASP A 42 5.05 -3.76 -26.63
CA ASP A 42 5.26 -4.81 -25.63
C ASP A 42 4.03 -5.74 -25.51
N GLU A 43 4.06 -6.64 -24.52
CA GLU A 43 3.01 -7.62 -24.28
C GLU A 43 1.76 -7.04 -23.59
N SER A 44 1.56 -5.72 -23.52
CA SER A 44 0.44 -5.09 -22.79
C SER A 44 -0.93 -5.64 -23.20
N ALA A 45 -1.21 -5.68 -24.50
CA ALA A 45 -2.50 -6.12 -25.03
C ALA A 45 -2.76 -7.61 -24.72
N LYS A 46 -1.77 -8.47 -25.01
CA LYS A 46 -1.84 -9.91 -24.74
C LYS A 46 -2.03 -10.19 -23.24
N THR A 47 -1.34 -9.41 -22.41
CA THR A 47 -1.46 -9.52 -20.95
C THR A 47 -2.88 -9.21 -20.51
N ALA A 48 -3.48 -8.11 -20.99
CA ALA A 48 -4.86 -7.75 -20.68
C ALA A 48 -5.89 -8.79 -21.17
N GLU A 49 -5.70 -9.36 -22.36
CA GLU A 49 -6.56 -10.43 -22.91
C GLU A 49 -6.60 -11.68 -22.00
N GLY A 50 -5.52 -11.95 -21.26
CA GLY A 50 -5.44 -13.09 -20.33
C GLY A 50 -6.21 -12.92 -19.01
N PHE A 51 -6.78 -11.74 -18.72
CA PHE A 51 -7.42 -11.46 -17.42
C PHE A 51 -8.85 -11.99 -17.27
N GLY A 52 -9.46 -12.42 -18.39
CA GLY A 52 -10.78 -13.04 -18.40
C GLY A 52 -11.87 -12.14 -19.00
N PRO A 53 -13.12 -12.63 -19.03
CA PRO A 53 -14.17 -12.09 -19.90
C PRO A 53 -14.68 -10.69 -19.49
N GLN A 54 -14.36 -10.21 -18.29
CA GLN A 54 -14.70 -8.86 -17.83
C GLN A 54 -13.77 -7.78 -18.41
N VAL A 55 -12.62 -8.18 -18.93
CA VAL A 55 -11.63 -7.28 -19.54
C VAL A 55 -11.74 -7.39 -21.05
N SER A 56 -12.07 -6.27 -21.70
CA SER A 56 -12.03 -6.12 -23.14
C SER A 56 -10.82 -5.29 -23.55
N VAL A 57 -10.23 -5.62 -24.69
CA VAL A 57 -9.06 -4.90 -25.23
C VAL A 57 -9.43 -4.30 -26.58
N ILE A 58 -9.21 -3.00 -26.71
CA ILE A 58 -9.38 -2.25 -27.95
C ILE A 58 -7.99 -1.78 -28.37
N ARG A 59 -7.59 -2.10 -29.60
CA ARG A 59 -6.27 -1.76 -30.14
C ARG A 59 -6.40 -0.67 -31.20
N GLY A 60 -5.50 0.31 -31.16
CA GLY A 60 -5.43 1.36 -32.18
C GLY A 60 -4.24 2.29 -31.96
N CYS A 61 -4.12 3.30 -32.82
CA CYS A 61 -3.15 4.39 -32.64
C CYS A 61 -3.94 5.70 -32.47
N TYR A 62 -4.22 6.05 -31.22
CA TYR A 62 -5.03 7.19 -30.82
C TYR A 62 -4.20 8.47 -30.59
N GLY A 63 -2.89 8.34 -30.40
CA GLY A 63 -1.97 9.47 -30.32
C GLY A 63 -1.96 10.16 -28.95
N GLY A 64 -2.30 9.42 -27.89
CA GLY A 64 -2.20 9.87 -26.50
C GLY A 64 -3.36 9.41 -25.61
N ALA A 65 -3.11 9.42 -24.30
CA ALA A 65 -4.04 8.93 -23.28
C ALA A 65 -5.44 9.57 -23.35
N ALA A 66 -5.55 10.88 -23.63
CA ALA A 66 -6.86 11.54 -23.73
C ALA A 66 -7.69 10.98 -24.91
N ALA A 67 -7.07 10.79 -26.08
CA ALA A 67 -7.74 10.21 -27.24
C ALA A 67 -8.11 8.74 -27.02
N ALA A 68 -7.21 7.96 -26.40
CA ALA A 68 -7.49 6.58 -26.01
C ALA A 68 -8.68 6.50 -25.02
N ARG A 69 -8.76 7.40 -24.03
CA ARG A 69 -9.92 7.46 -23.11
C ARG A 69 -11.22 7.80 -23.85
N VAL A 70 -11.20 8.71 -24.83
CA VAL A 70 -12.40 8.98 -25.68
C VAL A 70 -12.83 7.71 -26.42
N ALA A 71 -11.88 6.99 -27.03
CA ALA A 71 -12.17 5.74 -27.72
C ALA A 71 -12.76 4.68 -26.78
N GLY A 72 -12.25 4.57 -25.55
CA GLY A 72 -12.79 3.68 -24.52
C GLY A 72 -14.21 4.06 -24.09
N VAL A 73 -14.50 5.35 -23.91
CA VAL A 73 -15.85 5.83 -23.57
C VAL A 73 -16.88 5.48 -24.66
N ALA A 74 -16.48 5.51 -25.93
CA ALA A 74 -17.35 5.13 -27.04
C ALA A 74 -17.77 3.65 -27.00
N HIS A 75 -16.99 2.79 -26.31
CA HIS A 75 -17.31 1.38 -26.09
C HIS A 75 -17.93 1.12 -24.71
N ALA A 76 -17.88 2.10 -23.81
CA ALA A 76 -18.40 1.99 -22.46
C ALA A 76 -19.94 2.07 -22.44
N THR A 77 -20.55 1.09 -21.79
CA THR A 77 -22.01 0.92 -21.65
C THR A 77 -22.53 1.32 -20.27
N GLY A 78 -21.65 1.64 -19.32
CA GLY A 78 -22.00 1.97 -17.94
C GLY A 78 -22.61 3.35 -17.75
N ASP A 79 -23.48 3.46 -16.75
CA ASP A 79 -24.07 4.70 -16.25
C ASP A 79 -23.08 5.52 -15.42
N ALA A 80 -21.99 4.89 -14.99
CA ALA A 80 -20.87 5.51 -14.31
C ALA A 80 -19.54 5.11 -14.96
N LEU A 81 -18.61 6.06 -14.98
CA LEU A 81 -17.33 5.96 -15.66
C LEU A 81 -16.19 6.21 -14.67
N MET A 82 -15.23 5.30 -14.64
CA MET A 82 -13.96 5.48 -13.94
C MET A 82 -12.82 5.42 -14.95
N PHE A 83 -11.82 6.28 -14.76
CA PHE A 83 -10.62 6.30 -15.58
C PHE A 83 -9.42 5.93 -14.72
N MET A 84 -8.56 5.06 -15.22
CA MET A 84 -7.35 4.67 -14.51
C MET A 84 -6.15 4.69 -15.44
N ASP A 85 -5.01 5.15 -14.95
CA ASP A 85 -3.75 4.93 -15.67
C ASP A 85 -3.32 3.47 -15.46
N ALA A 86 -2.61 2.91 -16.45
CA ALA A 86 -2.22 1.49 -16.48
C ALA A 86 -1.21 1.07 -15.40
N ASP A 87 -0.82 1.99 -14.51
CA ASP A 87 0.12 1.78 -13.42
C ASP A 87 -0.44 2.15 -12.03
N ASP A 88 -1.66 2.70 -11.95
CA ASP A 88 -2.33 3.05 -10.71
C ASP A 88 -3.05 1.85 -10.07
N LEU A 89 -3.30 1.91 -8.76
CA LEU A 89 -3.92 0.82 -8.00
C LEU A 89 -5.13 1.29 -7.19
N LEU A 90 -6.09 0.37 -6.97
CA LEU A 90 -7.22 0.56 -6.07
C LEU A 90 -7.05 -0.25 -4.79
N GLY A 91 -7.33 0.36 -3.62
CA GLY A 91 -7.61 -0.41 -2.40
C GLY A 91 -8.92 -1.18 -2.52
N LEU A 92 -9.10 -2.25 -1.74
CA LEU A 92 -10.17 -3.28 -1.90
C LEU A 92 -11.62 -2.76 -1.95
N ASP A 93 -11.91 -1.57 -1.44
CA ASP A 93 -13.26 -1.02 -1.25
C ASP A 93 -13.56 0.25 -2.06
N VAL A 94 -12.66 0.68 -2.95
CA VAL A 94 -12.78 1.96 -3.68
C VAL A 94 -14.05 2.00 -4.53
N ILE A 95 -14.30 0.98 -5.35
CA ILE A 95 -15.48 1.00 -6.26
C ILE A 95 -16.77 1.04 -5.46
N SER A 96 -16.91 0.18 -4.43
CA SER A 96 -18.09 0.17 -3.56
C SER A 96 -18.30 1.52 -2.85
N ALA A 97 -17.22 2.13 -2.37
CA ALA A 97 -17.28 3.41 -1.66
C ALA A 97 -17.69 4.57 -2.58
N LEU A 98 -17.19 4.58 -3.82
CA LEU A 98 -17.54 5.58 -4.82
C LEU A 98 -18.97 5.36 -5.36
N GLU A 99 -19.37 4.13 -5.65
CA GLU A 99 -20.74 3.78 -6.08
C GLU A 99 -21.77 4.20 -5.03
N ALA A 100 -21.53 3.89 -3.75
CA ALA A 100 -22.44 4.27 -2.67
C ALA A 100 -22.56 5.79 -2.53
N THR A 101 -21.45 6.52 -2.72
CA THR A 101 -21.43 7.99 -2.68
C THR A 101 -22.22 8.58 -3.84
N LEU A 102 -22.01 8.05 -5.05
CA LEU A 102 -22.62 8.55 -6.28
C LEU A 102 -24.12 8.21 -6.35
N SER A 103 -24.55 7.06 -5.82
CA SER A 103 -25.96 6.66 -5.79
C SER A 103 -26.87 7.65 -5.06
N GLY A 104 -26.30 8.45 -4.14
CA GLY A 104 -27.02 9.51 -3.43
C GLY A 104 -27.06 10.86 -4.14
N HIS A 105 -26.40 11.02 -5.29
CA HIS A 105 -26.17 12.31 -5.95
C HIS A 105 -26.31 12.21 -7.47
N ASP A 106 -27.49 12.55 -8.01
CA ASP A 106 -27.72 12.54 -9.45
C ASP A 106 -26.84 13.56 -10.19
N GLY A 107 -26.19 13.14 -11.26
CA GLY A 107 -25.35 14.02 -12.09
C GLY A 107 -24.08 14.54 -11.42
N ALA A 108 -23.63 13.92 -10.31
CA ALA A 108 -22.42 14.33 -9.59
C ALA A 108 -21.17 13.53 -10.02
N ILE A 109 -20.05 13.89 -9.38
CA ILE A 109 -18.77 13.19 -9.42
C ILE A 109 -18.45 12.75 -7.99
N ALA A 110 -18.14 11.48 -7.78
CA ALA A 110 -17.65 10.98 -6.51
C ALA A 110 -16.12 10.91 -6.52
N CYS A 111 -15.47 11.26 -5.40
CA CYS A 111 -14.04 11.03 -5.21
C CYS A 111 -13.73 10.40 -3.85
N CYS A 112 -12.62 9.66 -3.75
CA CYS A 112 -12.13 9.10 -2.50
C CYS A 112 -10.76 9.70 -2.13
N ASP A 113 -10.24 9.35 -0.96
CA ASP A 113 -8.85 9.66 -0.62
C ASP A 113 -7.89 8.98 -1.62
N TRP A 114 -6.72 9.58 -1.80
CA TRP A 114 -5.67 9.00 -2.61
C TRP A 114 -4.30 9.21 -1.96
N LEU A 115 -3.39 8.28 -2.21
CA LEU A 115 -2.02 8.31 -1.73
C LEU A 115 -1.07 8.18 -2.93
N ARG A 116 0.14 8.74 -2.82
CA ARG A 116 1.20 8.41 -3.78
C ARG A 116 1.73 7.03 -3.45
N TYR A 117 2.07 6.24 -4.46
CA TYR A 117 2.63 4.91 -4.29
C TYR A 117 4.04 4.87 -4.90
N GLU A 118 5.04 4.83 -4.04
CA GLU A 118 6.43 5.05 -4.42
C GLU A 118 7.30 3.87 -4.01
N ARG A 119 8.31 3.56 -4.83
CA ARG A 119 9.30 2.54 -4.50
C ARG A 119 10.34 3.11 -3.53
N ILE A 120 10.47 2.49 -2.36
CA ILE A 120 11.47 2.83 -1.34
C ILE A 120 12.23 1.54 -1.00
N GLY A 121 13.47 1.45 -1.49
CA GLY A 121 14.28 0.24 -1.40
C GLY A 121 13.61 -0.97 -2.06
N ALA A 122 13.44 -2.05 -1.29
CA ALA A 122 12.78 -3.29 -1.69
C ALA A 122 11.23 -3.23 -1.65
N THR A 123 10.66 -2.12 -1.15
CA THR A 123 9.23 -2.00 -0.86
C THR A 123 8.51 -0.99 -1.76
N TRP A 124 7.22 -1.18 -1.95
CA TRP A 124 6.32 -0.13 -2.41
C TRP A 124 5.52 0.43 -1.23
N GLN A 125 5.62 1.73 -1.00
CA GLN A 125 5.02 2.38 0.16
C GLN A 125 4.04 3.47 -0.25
N ALA A 126 2.94 3.54 0.49
CA ALA A 126 1.98 4.62 0.37
C ALA A 126 2.51 5.88 1.08
N GLN A 127 2.53 7.01 0.37
CA GLN A 127 2.95 8.31 0.82
C GLN A 127 1.75 9.28 0.77
N PRO A 128 1.71 10.33 1.61
CA PRO A 128 0.65 11.33 1.55
C PRO A 128 0.48 11.91 0.14
N ALA A 129 -0.74 12.28 -0.23
CA ALA A 129 -1.04 12.96 -1.50
C ALA A 129 -0.10 14.15 -1.77
N SER A 130 0.24 14.41 -3.03
CA SER A 130 1.13 15.55 -3.40
C SER A 130 0.41 16.89 -3.50
N CYS A 131 -0.92 16.88 -3.33
CA CYS A 131 -1.73 18.07 -3.39
C CYS A 131 -1.90 18.71 -2.00
N ALA A 132 -2.14 20.02 -1.97
CA ALA A 132 -2.51 20.70 -0.73
C ALA A 132 -3.92 20.23 -0.29
N PRO A 133 -4.19 20.11 1.02
CA PRO A 133 -5.53 19.80 1.50
C PRO A 133 -6.48 20.98 1.19
N ARG A 134 -7.69 20.66 0.73
CA ARG A 134 -8.77 21.64 0.55
C ARG A 134 -9.14 22.24 1.91
N ARG A 135 -9.27 23.57 1.98
CA ARG A 135 -9.68 24.25 3.21
C ARG A 135 -11.18 24.04 3.48
N PRO A 136 -11.62 23.97 4.74
CA PRO A 136 -13.04 23.91 5.07
C PRO A 136 -13.81 25.07 4.42
N GLY A 137 -14.94 24.77 3.78
CA GLY A 137 -15.79 25.76 3.10
C GLY A 137 -15.24 26.32 1.78
N GLN A 138 -14.01 25.98 1.37
CA GLN A 138 -13.45 26.47 0.11
C GLN A 138 -14.18 25.85 -1.08
N ASN A 139 -14.55 26.67 -2.07
CA ASN A 139 -15.12 26.18 -3.34
C ASN A 139 -14.17 25.18 -4.04
N ALA A 140 -14.71 24.10 -4.61
CA ALA A 140 -13.92 23.01 -5.20
C ALA A 140 -13.06 23.49 -6.39
N LEU A 141 -13.60 24.34 -7.27
CA LEU A 141 -12.86 24.88 -8.42
C LEU A 141 -11.73 25.81 -7.97
N SER A 142 -12.00 26.67 -6.99
CA SER A 142 -10.97 27.52 -6.37
C SER A 142 -9.87 26.68 -5.70
N ALA A 143 -10.24 25.61 -5.00
CA ALA A 143 -9.27 24.67 -4.41
C ALA A 143 -8.44 23.97 -5.49
N TRP A 144 -9.06 23.57 -6.61
CA TRP A 144 -8.38 22.94 -7.73
C TRP A 144 -7.30 23.84 -8.34
N LEU A 145 -7.69 25.08 -8.66
CA LEU A 145 -6.80 26.11 -9.21
C LEU A 145 -5.60 26.44 -8.29
N THR A 146 -5.74 26.20 -6.98
CA THR A 146 -4.72 26.50 -5.97
C THR A 146 -3.95 25.28 -5.46
N GLY A 147 -4.12 24.11 -6.10
CA GLY A 147 -3.24 22.95 -5.92
C GLY A 147 -3.82 21.77 -5.14
N TRP A 148 -5.12 21.76 -4.83
CA TRP A 148 -5.84 20.55 -4.43
C TRP A 148 -6.27 19.78 -5.68
N TYR A 149 -6.10 18.46 -5.75
CA TYR A 149 -6.59 17.70 -6.91
C TYR A 149 -6.81 16.22 -6.56
N HIS A 150 -7.49 15.54 -7.48
CA HIS A 150 -7.77 14.12 -7.43
C HIS A 150 -7.31 13.48 -8.75
N PRO A 151 -6.39 12.49 -8.73
CA PRO A 151 -6.02 11.76 -9.93
C PRO A 151 -7.21 10.93 -10.45
N PRO A 152 -7.23 10.57 -11.75
CA PRO A 152 -8.32 9.81 -12.35
C PRO A 152 -8.71 8.54 -11.56
N CYS A 153 -7.73 7.79 -11.06
CA CYS A 153 -7.94 6.57 -10.29
C CYS A 153 -8.70 6.76 -8.96
N SER A 154 -8.92 8.00 -8.53
CA SER A 154 -9.62 8.36 -7.29
C SER A 154 -11.04 8.89 -7.52
N VAL A 155 -11.52 8.89 -8.77
CA VAL A 155 -12.75 9.58 -9.19
C VAL A 155 -13.67 8.66 -9.97
N LEU A 156 -14.95 8.65 -9.60
CA LEU A 156 -16.04 8.00 -10.33
C LEU A 156 -17.01 9.07 -10.83
N TRP A 157 -17.25 9.08 -12.14
CA TRP A 157 -18.16 10.02 -12.79
C TRP A 157 -19.52 9.36 -13.00
N SER A 158 -20.62 10.05 -12.71
CA SER A 158 -21.87 9.71 -13.39
C SER A 158 -21.71 10.03 -14.88
N ARG A 159 -22.33 9.24 -15.77
CA ARG A 159 -22.31 9.50 -17.21
C ARG A 159 -22.86 10.88 -17.53
N LYS A 160 -23.95 11.28 -16.85
CA LYS A 160 -24.52 12.63 -16.93
C LYS A 160 -23.50 13.72 -16.60
N ALA A 161 -22.70 13.57 -15.53
CA ALA A 161 -21.63 14.52 -15.21
C ALA A 161 -20.54 14.57 -16.28
N TYR A 162 -20.12 13.39 -16.76
CA TYR A 162 -19.11 13.28 -17.81
C TYR A 162 -19.56 13.97 -19.10
N ASP A 163 -20.77 13.70 -19.57
CA ASP A 163 -21.32 14.27 -20.80
C ASP A 163 -21.52 15.79 -20.67
N THR A 164 -22.05 16.25 -19.53
CA THR A 164 -22.25 17.67 -19.23
C THR A 164 -20.93 18.44 -19.19
N SER A 165 -19.84 17.80 -18.75
CA SER A 165 -18.51 18.42 -18.76
C SER A 165 -17.94 18.62 -20.17
N GLY A 166 -18.45 17.90 -21.18
CA GLY A 166 -17.91 17.85 -22.54
C GLY A 166 -16.82 16.78 -22.76
N GLY A 167 -16.59 15.90 -21.78
CA GLY A 167 -15.69 14.75 -21.89
C GLY A 167 -14.20 15.10 -22.02
N TRP A 168 -13.38 14.10 -22.35
CA TRP A 168 -11.94 14.27 -22.54
C TRP A 168 -11.65 15.10 -23.80
N ASN A 169 -10.68 16.02 -23.74
CA ASN A 169 -10.26 16.82 -24.89
C ASN A 169 -8.92 16.32 -25.44
N PRO A 170 -8.88 15.62 -26.60
CA PRO A 170 -7.64 15.09 -27.18
C PRO A 170 -6.60 16.14 -27.55
N LYS A 171 -6.99 17.42 -27.67
CA LYS A 171 -6.06 18.52 -27.97
C LYS A 171 -5.25 18.97 -26.75
N ILE A 172 -5.68 18.63 -25.53
CA ILE A 172 -4.96 18.95 -24.30
C ILE A 172 -3.98 17.83 -24.00
N LEU A 173 -2.70 18.06 -24.28
CA LEU A 173 -1.66 17.03 -24.15
C LEU A 173 -1.18 16.84 -22.70
N VAL A 174 -1.10 17.93 -21.94
CA VAL A 174 -0.68 17.94 -20.53
C VAL A 174 -1.78 18.56 -19.68
N ASN A 175 -2.06 17.97 -18.50
CA ASN A 175 -3.13 18.40 -17.59
C ASN A 175 -4.55 18.23 -18.18
N ASN A 176 -4.78 17.17 -18.95
CA ASN A 176 -6.09 16.84 -19.53
C ASN A 176 -7.14 16.43 -18.49
N ASP A 177 -6.70 15.80 -17.40
CA ASP A 177 -7.51 15.44 -16.24
C ASP A 177 -7.94 16.70 -15.48
N GLY A 178 -7.00 17.63 -15.27
CA GLY A 178 -7.29 18.95 -14.72
C GLY A 178 -8.26 19.75 -15.57
N ASP A 179 -8.10 19.75 -16.90
CA ASP A 179 -9.04 20.38 -17.84
C ASP A 179 -10.47 19.82 -17.69
N LEU A 180 -10.61 18.49 -17.76
CA LEU A 180 -11.90 17.81 -17.59
C LEU A 180 -12.58 18.18 -16.27
N MET A 181 -11.86 18.06 -15.16
CA MET A 181 -12.40 18.37 -13.84
C MET A 181 -12.78 19.85 -13.69
N MET A 182 -11.92 20.77 -14.15
CA MET A 182 -12.21 22.20 -14.02
C MET A 182 -13.41 22.63 -14.87
N ARG A 183 -13.58 22.09 -16.08
CA ARG A 183 -14.78 22.31 -16.89
C ARG A 183 -16.04 21.80 -16.19
N ALA A 184 -15.97 20.62 -15.57
CA ALA A 184 -17.08 20.05 -14.83
C ALA A 184 -17.49 20.93 -13.63
N LEU A 185 -16.51 21.33 -12.80
CA LEU A 185 -16.75 22.20 -11.66
C LEU A 185 -17.25 23.59 -12.08
N ALA A 186 -16.77 24.12 -13.20
CA ALA A 186 -17.25 25.39 -13.76
C ALA A 186 -18.68 25.29 -14.32
N ALA A 187 -19.12 24.10 -14.74
CA ALA A 187 -20.50 23.81 -15.12
C ALA A 187 -21.43 23.58 -13.91
N GLY A 188 -20.92 23.70 -12.67
CA GLY A 188 -21.70 23.53 -11.45
C GLY A 188 -21.92 22.07 -11.04
N ILE A 189 -21.13 21.14 -11.59
CA ILE A 189 -21.20 19.73 -11.19
C ILE A 189 -20.58 19.55 -9.81
N ASP A 190 -21.31 18.89 -8.92
CA ASP A 190 -20.84 18.62 -7.56
C ASP A 190 -19.75 17.54 -7.53
N LEU A 191 -18.68 17.83 -6.79
CA LEU A 191 -17.64 16.87 -6.44
C LEU A 191 -17.82 16.44 -4.98
N VAL A 192 -18.32 15.22 -4.80
CA VAL A 192 -18.71 14.65 -3.51
C VAL A 192 -17.63 13.68 -3.03
N LYS A 193 -17.12 13.91 -1.82
CA LYS A 193 -16.08 13.07 -1.24
C LYS A 193 -16.68 11.89 -0.46
N SER A 194 -16.26 10.68 -0.80
CA SER A 194 -16.54 9.47 -0.04
C SER A 194 -15.77 9.44 1.29
N PRO A 195 -16.39 8.97 2.40
CA PRO A 195 -15.70 8.75 3.67
C PRO A 195 -14.82 7.48 3.67
N HIS A 196 -14.92 6.65 2.63
CA HIS A 196 -14.25 5.36 2.51
C HIS A 196 -13.53 5.25 1.15
N GLY A 197 -12.78 4.17 0.95
CA GLY A 197 -11.95 3.99 -0.23
C GLY A 197 -10.64 4.78 -0.18
N THR A 198 -9.56 4.15 -0.64
CA THR A 198 -8.30 4.83 -0.91
C THR A 198 -7.70 4.28 -2.20
N SER A 199 -7.40 5.18 -3.13
CA SER A 199 -6.68 4.86 -4.37
C SER A 199 -5.20 5.22 -4.25
N TYR A 200 -4.39 4.65 -5.13
CA TYR A 200 -2.94 4.73 -5.06
C TYR A 200 -2.39 5.16 -6.42
N TYR A 201 -1.93 6.41 -6.47
CA TYR A 201 -1.33 7.01 -7.66
C TYR A 201 0.15 6.64 -7.74
N ARG A 202 0.55 5.81 -8.70
CA ARG A 202 1.93 5.29 -8.74
C ARG A 202 2.89 6.35 -9.25
N ARG A 203 4.01 6.51 -8.53
CA ARG A 203 5.15 7.27 -9.02
C ARG A 203 6.21 6.30 -9.51
N LEU A 204 6.43 6.30 -10.82
CA LEU A 204 7.50 5.52 -11.43
C LEU A 204 8.88 6.09 -11.04
N PRO A 205 9.93 5.25 -10.94
CA PRO A 205 11.29 5.71 -10.67
C PRO A 205 11.79 6.73 -11.71
N ASP A 206 12.73 7.58 -11.31
CA ASP A 206 13.29 8.63 -12.18
C ASP A 206 13.86 8.03 -13.48
N GLY A 207 13.45 8.60 -14.63
CA GLY A 207 13.80 8.11 -15.97
C GLY A 207 12.66 7.37 -16.69
N ALA A 208 11.60 6.97 -15.99
CA ALA A 208 10.36 6.51 -16.62
C ALA A 208 9.51 7.70 -17.11
N VAL A 209 8.87 7.56 -18.27
CA VAL A 209 8.12 8.65 -18.90
C VAL A 209 6.78 8.88 -18.18
N SER A 210 6.74 9.80 -17.21
CA SER A 210 5.47 10.33 -16.69
C SER A 210 5.12 11.65 -17.39
N LEU A 211 3.87 11.80 -17.84
CA LEU A 211 3.37 13.06 -18.40
C LEU A 211 3.41 14.20 -17.37
N SER A 212 3.26 13.89 -16.08
CA SER A 212 3.38 14.87 -15.00
C SER A 212 4.78 15.51 -14.92
N GLY A 213 5.82 14.78 -15.32
CA GLY A 213 7.19 15.27 -15.44
C GLY A 213 7.35 16.31 -16.56
N ARG A 214 6.46 16.33 -17.55
CA ARG A 214 6.46 17.31 -18.65
C ARG A 214 5.80 18.65 -18.30
N ARG A 215 5.24 18.79 -17.08
CA ARG A 215 4.51 19.99 -16.65
C ARG A 215 5.33 21.29 -16.75
N PHE A 216 6.65 21.20 -16.63
CA PHE A 216 7.57 22.32 -16.68
C PHE A 216 8.27 22.48 -18.04
N THR A 217 7.97 21.64 -19.03
CA THR A 217 8.48 21.83 -20.41
C THR A 217 7.71 22.96 -21.10
N PRO A 218 8.25 23.54 -22.18
CA PRO A 218 7.55 24.57 -22.97
C PRO A 218 6.15 24.13 -23.42
N GLU A 219 6.01 22.88 -23.85
CA GLU A 219 4.73 22.30 -24.28
C GLU A 219 3.77 22.15 -23.09
N GLY A 220 4.28 21.69 -21.94
CA GLY A 220 3.48 21.54 -20.72
C GLY A 220 2.97 22.89 -20.19
N LEU A 221 3.79 23.93 -20.23
CA LEU A 221 3.40 25.29 -19.84
C LEU A 221 2.40 25.90 -20.81
N THR A 222 2.58 25.68 -22.11
CA THR A 222 1.63 26.10 -23.14
C THR A 222 0.28 25.42 -22.95
N SER A 223 0.27 24.10 -22.71
CA SER A 223 -0.95 23.33 -22.43
C SER A 223 -1.66 23.85 -21.17
N ARG A 224 -0.91 24.15 -20.09
CA ARG A 224 -1.49 24.76 -18.87
C ARG A 224 -2.14 26.11 -19.17
N MET A 225 -1.50 26.94 -19.97
CA MET A 225 -2.05 28.24 -20.37
C MET A 225 -3.36 28.06 -21.15
N GLN A 226 -3.40 27.14 -22.13
CA GLN A 226 -4.61 26.82 -22.90
C GLN A 226 -5.78 26.37 -22.01
N VAL A 227 -5.51 25.52 -21.01
CA VAL A 227 -6.53 25.08 -20.04
C VAL A 227 -7.08 26.26 -19.23
N LEU A 228 -6.21 27.14 -18.73
CA LEU A 228 -6.64 28.31 -17.96
C LEU A 228 -7.41 29.32 -18.81
N ASP A 229 -6.99 29.56 -20.05
CA ASP A 229 -7.67 30.47 -20.98
C ASP A 229 -9.07 29.93 -21.33
N GLY A 230 -9.20 28.62 -21.61
CA GLY A 230 -10.48 27.97 -21.84
C GLY A 230 -11.43 28.08 -20.65
N LEU A 231 -10.93 27.79 -19.45
CA LEU A 231 -11.70 27.96 -18.21
C LEU A 231 -12.11 29.42 -17.98
N SER A 232 -11.20 30.37 -18.20
CA SER A 232 -11.47 31.81 -18.06
C SER A 232 -12.60 32.27 -18.98
N HIS A 233 -12.61 31.77 -20.22
CA HIS A 233 -13.67 32.06 -21.19
C HIS A 233 -15.03 31.50 -20.69
N GLN A 234 -15.07 30.24 -20.24
CA GLN A 234 -16.28 29.62 -19.72
C GLN A 234 -16.83 30.38 -18.50
N LEU A 235 -15.98 30.73 -17.53
CA LEU A 235 -16.37 31.47 -16.32
C LEU A 235 -16.77 32.93 -16.63
N SER A 236 -16.24 33.53 -17.69
CA SER A 236 -16.65 34.87 -18.11
C SER A 236 -18.08 34.88 -18.64
N ALA A 237 -18.56 33.78 -19.22
CA ALA A 237 -19.94 33.62 -19.67
C ALA A 237 -20.88 33.18 -18.54
N ALA A 238 -20.46 32.23 -17.69
CA ALA A 238 -21.30 31.64 -16.64
C ALA A 238 -21.28 32.41 -15.30
N GLY A 239 -20.30 33.30 -15.11
CA GLY A 239 -20.02 33.93 -13.82
C GLY A 239 -18.95 33.19 -13.02
N PHE A 240 -18.32 33.90 -12.08
CA PHE A 240 -17.26 33.35 -11.24
C PHE A 240 -17.82 32.96 -9.87
N PRO A 241 -17.78 31.66 -9.50
CA PRO A 241 -18.07 31.24 -8.14
C PRO A 241 -17.13 31.92 -7.13
N GLU A 242 -17.55 31.99 -5.86
CA GLU A 242 -16.79 32.64 -4.80
C GLU A 242 -15.33 32.16 -4.74
N GLY A 243 -14.40 33.11 -4.61
CA GLY A 243 -12.96 32.83 -4.54
C GLY A 243 -12.31 32.32 -5.84
N THR A 244 -13.08 32.00 -6.88
CA THR A 244 -12.56 31.39 -8.11
C THR A 244 -11.79 32.38 -8.98
N ARG A 245 -12.24 33.63 -9.08
CA ARG A 245 -11.54 34.67 -9.86
C ARG A 245 -10.12 34.91 -9.34
N ALA A 246 -9.96 35.02 -8.02
CA ALA A 246 -8.66 35.20 -7.38
C ALA A 246 -7.77 33.95 -7.51
N ALA A 247 -8.36 32.76 -7.38
CA ALA A 247 -7.65 31.49 -7.59
C ALA A 247 -7.16 31.33 -9.05
N LEU A 248 -7.97 31.76 -10.03
CA LEU A 248 -7.58 31.77 -11.44
C LEU A 248 -6.41 32.72 -11.69
N ALA A 249 -6.43 33.91 -11.10
CA ALA A 249 -5.29 34.84 -11.15
C ALA A 249 -4.02 34.18 -10.58
N GLU A 250 -4.11 33.56 -9.40
CA GLU A 250 -2.99 32.83 -8.78
C GLU A 250 -2.46 31.70 -9.70
N ALA A 251 -3.35 30.96 -10.36
CA ALA A 251 -2.97 29.91 -11.31
C ALA A 251 -2.17 30.47 -12.51
N TYR A 252 -2.61 31.59 -13.10
CA TYR A 252 -1.84 32.30 -14.13
C TYR A 252 -0.50 32.80 -13.60
N GLY A 253 -0.46 33.36 -12.39
CA GLY A 253 0.77 33.80 -11.73
C GLY A 253 1.78 32.66 -11.55
N ASN A 254 1.31 31.44 -11.24
CA ASN A 254 2.15 30.25 -11.16
C ASN A 254 2.71 29.85 -12.52
N VAL A 255 1.88 29.84 -13.58
CA VAL A 255 2.36 29.59 -14.96
C VAL A 255 3.40 30.63 -15.39
N ALA A 256 3.18 31.90 -15.05
CA ALA A 256 4.13 32.97 -15.33
C ALA A 256 5.48 32.78 -14.61
N GLY A 257 5.43 32.35 -13.35
CA GLY A 257 6.63 32.07 -12.54
C GLY A 257 7.41 30.88 -13.09
N ASP A 258 6.73 29.79 -13.42
CA ASP A 258 7.34 28.59 -13.97
C ASP A 258 7.93 28.84 -15.36
N SER A 259 7.20 29.57 -16.22
CA SER A 259 7.66 29.92 -17.58
C SER A 259 8.92 30.78 -17.56
N ALA A 260 8.98 31.77 -16.67
CA ALA A 260 10.17 32.59 -16.49
C ALA A 260 11.37 31.76 -15.98
N ALA A 261 11.13 30.74 -15.14
CA ALA A 261 12.19 29.89 -14.61
C ALA A 261 12.85 29.00 -15.68
N VAL A 262 12.15 28.72 -16.78
CA VAL A 262 12.64 27.91 -17.91
C VAL A 262 12.91 28.74 -19.18
N GLY A 263 12.97 30.07 -19.06
CA GLY A 263 13.32 30.98 -20.17
C GLY A 263 12.22 31.21 -21.21
N GLN A 264 10.95 30.93 -20.89
CA GLN A 264 9.80 31.13 -21.78
C GLN A 264 9.18 32.52 -21.54
N ASP A 265 9.87 33.58 -21.94
CA ASP A 265 9.55 34.97 -21.58
C ASP A 265 8.24 35.51 -22.17
N GLU A 266 7.90 35.12 -23.41
CA GLU A 266 6.64 35.50 -24.05
C GLU A 266 5.45 34.89 -23.30
N LEU A 267 5.51 33.59 -23.04
CA LEU A 267 4.48 32.87 -22.29
C LEU A 267 4.37 33.41 -20.86
N ALA A 268 5.49 33.70 -20.20
CA ALA A 268 5.50 34.34 -18.89
C ALA A 268 4.81 35.71 -18.90
N SER A 269 5.03 36.51 -19.94
CA SER A 269 4.43 37.83 -20.10
C SER A 269 2.93 37.74 -20.38
N GLN A 270 2.50 36.79 -21.21
CA GLN A 270 1.08 36.52 -21.48
C GLN A 270 0.35 36.08 -20.20
N ALA A 271 0.92 35.13 -19.45
CA ALA A 271 0.35 34.67 -18.19
C ALA A 271 0.25 35.80 -17.15
N ARG A 272 1.27 36.68 -17.04
CA ARG A 272 1.19 37.88 -16.17
C ARG A 272 0.07 38.85 -16.57
N LYS A 273 -0.21 38.97 -17.86
CA LYS A 273 -1.31 39.81 -18.36
C LYS A 273 -2.66 39.24 -17.90
N GLN A 274 -2.86 37.93 -17.98
CA GLN A 274 -4.09 37.29 -17.50
C GLN A 274 -4.21 37.34 -15.98
N ASP A 275 -3.12 37.08 -15.24
CA ASP A 275 -3.07 37.24 -13.78
C ASP A 275 -3.59 38.63 -13.35
N ARG A 276 -3.04 39.71 -13.93
CA ARG A 276 -3.51 41.08 -13.68
C ARG A 276 -4.97 41.30 -14.08
N ARG A 277 -5.42 40.76 -15.22
CA ARG A 277 -6.81 40.87 -15.69
C ARG A 277 -7.81 40.29 -14.68
N HIS A 278 -7.41 39.26 -13.95
CA HIS A 278 -8.25 38.60 -12.94
C HIS A 278 -8.04 39.11 -11.51
N GLY A 279 -7.32 40.24 -11.34
CA GLY A 279 -7.13 40.87 -10.02
C GLY A 279 -5.91 40.35 -9.24
N GLY A 280 -4.95 39.74 -9.93
CA GLY A 280 -3.67 39.30 -9.36
C GLY A 280 -2.88 40.41 -8.66
N THR A 281 -2.20 40.07 -7.57
CA THR A 281 -1.38 41.04 -6.82
C THR A 281 -0.04 41.27 -7.53
N PRO A 282 0.51 42.50 -7.61
CA PRO A 282 1.79 42.76 -8.28
C PRO A 282 2.95 41.87 -7.80
N ALA A 283 3.88 41.54 -8.71
CA ALA A 283 4.94 40.53 -8.53
C ALA A 283 5.79 40.68 -7.25
N TRP A 284 5.94 41.91 -6.71
CA TRP A 284 6.67 42.17 -5.47
C TRP A 284 5.94 41.64 -4.22
N ALA A 285 4.62 41.65 -4.20
CA ALA A 285 3.81 41.15 -3.09
C ALA A 285 3.74 39.61 -3.06
N VAL A 286 3.81 38.98 -4.24
CA VAL A 286 3.83 37.52 -4.40
C VAL A 286 5.17 36.93 -3.93
N ARG A 287 6.31 37.58 -4.19
CA ARG A 287 7.63 37.18 -3.68
C ARG A 287 7.66 37.09 -2.14
N ARG A 288 6.98 38.00 -1.45
CA ARG A 288 6.87 37.98 0.02
C ARG A 288 6.00 36.81 0.51
N LYS A 289 4.84 36.59 -0.11
CA LYS A 289 3.93 35.47 0.22
C LYS A 289 4.54 34.09 -0.08
N ARG A 290 5.36 33.95 -1.14
CA ARG A 290 6.05 32.69 -1.49
C ARG A 290 7.18 32.37 -0.51
N ALA A 291 7.94 33.39 -0.08
CA ALA A 291 8.93 33.23 0.99
C ALA A 291 8.27 32.82 2.33
N ASP A 292 7.11 33.40 2.65
CA ASP A 292 6.34 33.02 3.84
C ASP A 292 5.70 31.63 3.75
N ARG A 293 5.17 31.23 2.58
CA ARG A 293 4.69 29.84 2.34
C ARG A 293 5.82 28.82 2.41
N ASN A 294 6.98 29.10 1.82
CA ASN A 294 8.14 28.21 1.92
C ASN A 294 8.65 28.11 3.36
N ARG A 295 8.60 29.20 4.14
CA ARG A 295 8.89 29.18 5.59
C ARG A 295 7.85 28.41 6.39
N GLN A 296 6.57 28.48 6.04
CA GLN A 296 5.50 27.72 6.68
C GLN A 296 5.55 26.22 6.31
N ALA A 297 5.84 25.87 5.05
CA ALA A 297 6.07 24.48 4.62
C ALA A 297 7.30 23.89 5.32
N ALA A 298 8.40 24.66 5.43
CA ALA A 298 9.58 24.25 6.21
C ALA A 298 9.27 24.08 7.71
N ARG A 299 8.37 24.88 8.29
CA ARG A 299 7.90 24.74 9.69
C ARG A 299 6.86 23.64 9.89
N ALA A 300 6.13 23.24 8.85
CA ALA A 300 5.16 22.13 8.84
C ALA A 300 5.83 20.77 8.64
N GLY A 301 7.17 20.70 8.64
CA GLY A 301 7.90 19.43 8.54
C GLY A 301 7.94 18.81 7.15
N THR A 302 7.53 19.52 6.09
CA THR A 302 7.65 19.02 4.70
C THR A 302 9.02 19.33 4.11
N ALA A 303 10.08 19.09 4.88
CA ALA A 303 11.40 18.90 4.31
C ALA A 303 11.42 17.49 3.75
N GLY A 304 11.19 17.36 2.44
CA GLY A 304 11.48 16.11 1.76
C GLY A 304 12.93 15.72 2.08
N PRO A 305 13.21 14.47 2.47
CA PRO A 305 14.59 14.05 2.67
C PRO A 305 15.36 14.32 1.38
N LYS A 306 16.49 15.03 1.49
CA LYS A 306 17.49 15.08 0.42
C LYS A 306 17.79 13.63 0.06
N ALA A 307 17.59 13.29 -1.21
CA ALA A 307 17.90 11.99 -1.76
C ALA A 307 19.35 11.65 -1.41
N ALA A 308 19.52 10.72 -0.48
CA ALA A 308 20.73 9.93 -0.43
C ALA A 308 20.73 9.12 -1.73
N THR A 309 21.82 9.21 -2.48
CA THR A 309 22.09 8.40 -3.66
C THR A 309 22.12 6.94 -3.22
N ALA A 310 20.97 6.26 -3.30
CA ALA A 310 20.87 4.83 -3.12
C ALA A 310 21.38 4.19 -4.43
N GLU A 311 22.49 3.44 -4.32
CA GLU A 311 22.86 2.47 -5.33
C GLU A 311 21.67 1.56 -5.66
N ALA A 312 21.53 1.21 -6.93
CA ALA A 312 20.40 0.47 -7.45
C ALA A 312 20.29 -0.91 -6.78
N ALA A 313 19.37 -1.01 -5.80
CA ALA A 313 18.94 -2.28 -5.27
C ALA A 313 18.37 -3.15 -6.42
N PRO A 314 18.73 -4.44 -6.50
CA PRO A 314 18.28 -5.31 -7.58
C PRO A 314 16.76 -5.30 -7.71
N ALA A 315 16.29 -5.33 -8.97
CA ALA A 315 14.88 -5.22 -9.31
C ALA A 315 14.09 -6.45 -8.81
N ILE A 316 13.50 -6.35 -7.61
CA ILE A 316 12.54 -7.34 -7.10
C ILE A 316 11.25 -7.37 -7.95
N VAL A 317 11.02 -6.34 -8.78
CA VAL A 317 9.71 -6.05 -9.41
C VAL A 317 9.78 -6.06 -10.94
N SER A 318 10.67 -6.86 -11.56
CA SER A 318 10.60 -7.05 -13.01
C SER A 318 9.56 -8.11 -13.35
N GLY A 319 8.34 -7.64 -13.59
CA GLY A 319 7.40 -8.21 -14.54
C GLY A 319 6.75 -9.53 -14.15
N LEU A 320 5.43 -9.58 -14.34
CA LEU A 320 4.70 -10.82 -14.57
C LEU A 320 5.13 -11.43 -15.89
N THR A 321 6.39 -11.84 -15.95
CA THR A 321 6.76 -12.93 -16.84
C THR A 321 6.05 -14.15 -16.28
N ASP A 322 5.30 -14.83 -17.15
CA ASP A 322 4.79 -16.15 -16.79
C ASP A 322 5.95 -16.95 -16.21
N PRO A 323 5.74 -17.65 -15.08
CA PRO A 323 6.77 -18.51 -14.54
C PRO A 323 7.26 -19.42 -15.69
N PRO A 324 8.58 -19.67 -15.81
CA PRO A 324 9.10 -20.46 -16.91
C PRO A 324 8.33 -21.79 -17.01
N PRO A 325 8.21 -22.41 -18.19
CA PRO A 325 7.38 -23.61 -18.39
C PRO A 325 7.68 -24.75 -17.39
N ASP A 326 8.93 -24.82 -16.93
CA ASP A 326 9.43 -25.82 -15.96
C ASP A 326 9.54 -25.27 -14.53
N ALA A 327 8.88 -24.15 -14.22
CA ALA A 327 8.91 -23.56 -12.88
C ALA A 327 8.12 -24.43 -11.90
N PRO A 328 8.66 -24.64 -10.69
CA PRO A 328 7.92 -25.34 -9.65
C PRO A 328 6.69 -24.54 -9.23
N ARG A 329 5.69 -25.20 -8.65
CA ARG A 329 4.49 -24.51 -8.12
C ARG A 329 4.79 -23.63 -6.92
N VAL A 330 5.72 -24.05 -6.06
CA VAL A 330 6.09 -23.33 -4.82
C VAL A 330 7.61 -23.14 -4.73
N SER A 331 8.05 -21.94 -4.36
CA SER A 331 9.43 -21.69 -3.90
C SER A 331 9.39 -21.52 -2.38
N VAL A 332 10.04 -22.43 -1.65
CA VAL A 332 10.21 -22.34 -0.20
C VAL A 332 11.51 -21.61 0.10
N VAL A 333 11.48 -20.58 0.94
CA VAL A 333 12.65 -19.78 1.31
C VAL A 333 12.96 -19.98 2.79
N ILE A 334 14.17 -20.46 3.10
CA ILE A 334 14.72 -20.57 4.45
C ILE A 334 15.88 -19.59 4.63
N PRO A 335 15.71 -18.47 5.36
CA PRO A 335 16.83 -17.63 5.75
C PRO A 335 17.60 -18.27 6.92
N ALA A 336 18.93 -18.30 6.84
CA ALA A 336 19.79 -18.90 7.85
C ALA A 336 21.00 -18.01 8.17
N TYR A 337 21.36 -17.92 9.44
CA TYR A 337 22.57 -17.26 9.92
C TYR A 337 23.06 -17.95 11.20
N ASN A 338 24.24 -18.60 11.15
CA ASN A 338 24.91 -19.26 12.29
C ASN A 338 24.00 -20.20 13.11
N ARG A 339 23.28 -21.10 12.43
CA ARG A 339 22.27 -21.99 13.04
C ARG A 339 22.29 -23.40 12.41
N ALA A 340 23.47 -23.98 12.17
CA ALA A 340 23.63 -25.27 11.49
C ALA A 340 22.68 -26.38 11.99
N THR A 341 22.59 -26.56 13.32
CA THR A 341 21.76 -27.61 13.93
C THR A 341 20.26 -27.38 13.70
N LEU A 342 19.79 -26.14 13.79
CA LEU A 342 18.37 -25.81 13.61
C LEU A 342 17.98 -25.88 12.13
N LEU A 343 18.86 -25.41 11.25
CA LEU A 343 18.69 -25.46 9.80
C LEU A 343 18.45 -26.90 9.31
N ARG A 344 19.19 -27.87 9.85
CA ARG A 344 18.99 -29.29 9.52
C ARG A 344 17.55 -29.74 9.74
N ARG A 345 16.95 -29.39 10.89
CA ARG A 345 15.56 -29.74 11.21
C ARG A 345 14.59 -29.06 10.24
N ALA A 346 14.79 -27.77 9.98
CA ALA A 346 13.96 -27.01 9.05
C ALA A 346 13.97 -27.63 7.63
N ILE A 347 15.15 -27.92 7.07
CA ILE A 347 15.28 -28.57 5.75
C ILE A 347 14.59 -29.93 5.74
N ALA A 348 14.86 -30.78 6.74
CA ALA A 348 14.25 -32.11 6.84
C ALA A 348 12.72 -32.05 6.79
N SER A 349 12.11 -31.07 7.48
CA SER A 349 10.65 -30.90 7.53
C SER A 349 10.02 -30.51 6.18
N VAL A 350 10.78 -29.86 5.30
CA VAL A 350 10.33 -29.49 3.95
C VAL A 350 10.54 -30.63 2.95
N VAL A 351 11.69 -31.31 3.02
CA VAL A 351 12.04 -32.41 2.09
C VAL A 351 11.01 -33.54 2.13
N VAL A 352 10.49 -33.85 3.32
CA VAL A 352 9.50 -34.93 3.52
C VAL A 352 8.04 -34.51 3.26
N GLN A 353 7.78 -33.31 2.73
CA GLN A 353 6.42 -32.88 2.40
C GLN A 353 5.80 -33.78 1.31
N ASP A 354 4.49 -33.97 1.40
CA ASP A 354 3.68 -34.79 0.50
C ASP A 354 3.41 -34.12 -0.87
N PHE A 355 3.69 -32.83 -0.98
CA PHE A 355 3.63 -32.07 -2.22
C PHE A 355 5.02 -32.01 -2.86
N SER A 356 5.18 -32.48 -4.10
CA SER A 356 6.51 -32.63 -4.72
C SER A 356 6.94 -31.46 -5.61
N ASP A 357 5.99 -30.69 -6.14
CA ASP A 357 6.22 -29.62 -7.13
C ASP A 357 6.68 -28.31 -6.47
N PHE A 358 7.84 -28.37 -5.80
CA PHE A 358 8.47 -27.21 -5.18
C PHE A 358 9.98 -27.14 -5.44
N GLU A 359 10.55 -25.95 -5.26
CA GLU A 359 11.97 -25.76 -5.00
C GLU A 359 12.20 -25.25 -3.58
N LEU A 360 13.33 -25.60 -2.99
CA LEU A 360 13.73 -25.17 -1.65
C LEU A 360 15.01 -24.34 -1.73
N LEU A 361 14.92 -23.08 -1.31
CA LEU A 361 16.01 -22.10 -1.35
C LEU A 361 16.50 -21.85 0.08
N VAL A 362 17.71 -22.32 0.39
CA VAL A 362 18.40 -21.98 1.66
C VAL A 362 19.27 -20.76 1.40
N ILE A 363 18.95 -19.66 2.07
CA ILE A 363 19.67 -18.39 1.95
C ILE A 363 20.58 -18.20 3.16
N ASP A 364 21.88 -18.40 2.97
CA ASP A 364 22.88 -18.12 4.01
C ASP A 364 23.22 -16.63 4.04
N ASP A 365 22.89 -15.97 5.16
CA ASP A 365 23.15 -14.55 5.41
C ASP A 365 24.59 -14.28 5.87
N ALA A 366 25.55 -14.86 5.14
CA ALA A 366 26.99 -14.81 5.41
C ALA A 366 27.40 -15.39 6.77
N SER A 367 26.96 -16.61 7.06
CA SER A 367 27.35 -17.36 8.26
C SER A 367 28.85 -17.60 8.33
N THR A 368 29.36 -17.66 9.56
CA THR A 368 30.70 -18.14 9.89
C THR A 368 30.75 -19.67 9.98
N GLU A 369 29.60 -20.29 10.29
CA GLU A 369 29.43 -21.75 10.25
C GLU A 369 29.35 -22.25 8.80
N ASP A 370 29.77 -23.50 8.57
CA ASP A 370 29.63 -24.15 7.27
C ASP A 370 28.21 -24.70 7.08
N LEU A 371 27.28 -23.81 6.74
CA LEU A 371 25.91 -24.20 6.42
C LEU A 371 25.80 -24.97 5.09
N GLN A 372 26.78 -24.82 4.19
CA GLN A 372 26.80 -25.55 2.93
C GLN A 372 26.97 -27.05 3.18
N ALA A 373 27.81 -27.44 4.14
CA ALA A 373 27.94 -28.83 4.57
C ALA A 373 26.61 -29.40 5.07
N VAL A 374 25.85 -28.64 5.87
CA VAL A 374 24.52 -29.07 6.37
C VAL A 374 23.54 -29.31 5.23
N VAL A 375 23.52 -28.42 4.23
CA VAL A 375 22.67 -28.57 3.04
C VAL A 375 23.09 -29.80 2.23
N ALA A 376 24.38 -30.04 2.07
CA ALA A 376 24.92 -31.15 1.28
C ALA A 376 24.59 -32.55 1.85
N GLU A 377 24.09 -32.64 3.08
CA GLU A 377 23.62 -33.89 3.69
C GLU A 377 22.26 -34.35 3.16
N PHE A 378 21.55 -33.49 2.42
CA PHE A 378 20.27 -33.80 1.80
C PHE A 378 20.45 -34.01 0.30
N ASP A 379 20.31 -35.26 -0.16
CA ASP A 379 20.31 -35.62 -1.59
C ASP A 379 18.92 -35.34 -2.21
N ASP A 380 18.59 -34.05 -2.35
CA ASP A 380 17.34 -33.59 -2.94
C ASP A 380 17.61 -32.56 -4.04
N SER A 381 17.31 -32.89 -5.29
CA SER A 381 17.56 -32.02 -6.45
C SER A 381 16.76 -30.71 -6.43
N ARG A 382 15.74 -30.59 -5.58
CA ARG A 382 14.93 -29.37 -5.41
C ARG A 382 15.62 -28.34 -4.52
N LEU A 383 16.62 -28.75 -3.74
CA LEU A 383 17.33 -27.92 -2.77
C LEU A 383 18.44 -27.10 -3.45
N ARG A 384 18.44 -25.79 -3.21
CA ARG A 384 19.44 -24.84 -3.72
C ARG A 384 19.98 -23.99 -2.58
N TYR A 385 21.30 -23.96 -2.45
CA TYR A 385 22.01 -23.11 -1.50
C TYR A 385 22.45 -21.80 -2.15
N ILE A 386 22.16 -20.67 -1.51
CA ILE A 386 22.55 -19.34 -1.97
C ILE A 386 23.15 -18.57 -0.81
N ARG A 387 24.44 -18.25 -0.90
CA ARG A 387 25.16 -17.47 0.12
C ARG A 387 25.22 -15.99 -0.24
N GLN A 388 24.92 -15.13 0.72
CA GLN A 388 25.10 -13.68 0.62
C GLN A 388 26.58 -13.32 0.83
N PRO A 389 27.08 -12.25 0.18
CA PRO A 389 28.46 -11.82 0.34
C PRO A 389 28.73 -11.22 1.73
N GLN A 390 27.71 -10.66 2.37
CA GLN A 390 27.77 -10.06 3.70
C GLN A 390 26.43 -10.22 4.42
N ASN A 391 26.44 -10.15 5.75
CA ASN A 391 25.22 -10.22 6.55
C ASN A 391 24.38 -8.95 6.33
N GLY A 392 23.18 -9.12 5.81
CA GLY A 392 22.19 -8.07 5.59
C GLY A 392 20.98 -8.16 6.53
N GLY A 393 20.93 -9.20 7.38
CA GLY A 393 19.80 -9.51 8.25
C GLY A 393 18.71 -10.32 7.55
N VAL A 394 17.79 -10.86 8.37
CA VAL A 394 16.72 -11.77 7.94
C VAL A 394 15.84 -11.21 6.82
N ALA A 395 15.54 -9.90 6.84
CA ALA A 395 14.76 -9.24 5.79
C ALA A 395 15.46 -9.29 4.43
N ALA A 396 16.77 -8.99 4.41
CA ALA A 396 17.59 -9.03 3.20
C ALA A 396 17.72 -10.47 2.68
N ALA A 397 17.92 -11.44 3.57
CA ALA A 397 17.96 -12.87 3.20
C ALA A 397 16.62 -13.35 2.60
N ARG A 398 15.48 -12.97 3.18
CA ARG A 398 14.16 -13.29 2.61
C ARG A 398 13.95 -12.60 1.25
N ASN A 399 14.35 -11.35 1.10
CA ASN A 399 14.29 -10.64 -0.19
C ASN A 399 15.18 -11.29 -1.25
N ARG A 400 16.38 -11.74 -0.87
CA ARG A 400 17.26 -12.51 -1.76
C ARG A 400 16.60 -13.81 -2.21
N GLY A 401 15.90 -14.50 -1.30
CA GLY A 401 15.09 -15.68 -1.62
C GLY A 401 13.94 -15.38 -2.59
N ILE A 402 13.19 -14.29 -2.35
CA ILE A 402 12.12 -13.83 -3.27
C ILE A 402 12.67 -13.58 -4.67
N VAL A 403 13.83 -12.93 -4.79
CA VAL A 403 14.45 -12.65 -6.10
C VAL A 403 14.88 -13.95 -6.80
N ALA A 404 15.39 -14.93 -6.05
CA ALA A 404 15.87 -16.20 -6.59
C ALA A 404 14.75 -17.23 -6.87
N ALA A 405 13.57 -17.03 -6.27
CA ALA A 405 12.38 -17.85 -6.49
C ALA A 405 11.96 -17.82 -7.96
N ARG A 406 11.48 -18.95 -8.47
CA ARG A 406 10.95 -19.10 -9.83
C ARG A 406 9.44 -19.38 -9.84
N ALA A 407 8.91 -19.84 -8.71
CA ALA A 407 7.53 -20.25 -8.60
C ALA A 407 6.52 -19.09 -8.59
N PRO A 408 5.25 -19.33 -8.96
CA PRO A 408 4.16 -18.39 -8.78
C PRO A 408 3.71 -18.25 -7.31
N LEU A 409 4.06 -19.20 -6.43
CA LEU A 409 3.80 -19.15 -4.99
C LEU A 409 5.11 -19.14 -4.21
N VAL A 410 5.22 -18.27 -3.21
CA VAL A 410 6.39 -18.18 -2.32
C VAL A 410 5.94 -18.51 -0.91
N ALA A 411 6.60 -19.47 -0.28
CA ALA A 411 6.44 -19.82 1.12
C ALA A 411 7.75 -19.56 1.87
N PHE A 412 7.65 -19.33 3.18
CA PHE A 412 8.81 -19.04 4.03
C PHE A 412 8.84 -20.01 5.20
N LEU A 413 10.03 -20.40 5.63
CA LEU A 413 10.24 -21.16 6.85
C LEU A 413 11.48 -20.59 7.56
N ASP A 414 11.30 -20.08 8.77
CA ASP A 414 12.45 -19.63 9.58
C ASP A 414 13.29 -20.85 9.99
N SER A 415 14.62 -20.70 10.01
CA SER A 415 15.55 -21.82 10.22
C SER A 415 15.48 -22.47 11.60
N ASP A 416 14.71 -21.92 12.54
CA ASP A 416 14.44 -22.47 13.86
C ASP A 416 13.03 -23.05 14.05
N ASP A 417 12.19 -23.03 13.01
CA ASP A 417 10.85 -23.61 13.01
C ASP A 417 10.81 -24.96 12.26
N GLU A 418 9.67 -25.65 12.33
CA GLU A 418 9.45 -26.94 11.68
C GLU A 418 8.07 -26.99 11.00
N TRP A 419 7.97 -27.52 9.79
CA TRP A 419 6.69 -27.77 9.13
C TRP A 419 6.18 -29.18 9.42
N LEU A 420 4.88 -29.29 9.70
CA LEU A 420 4.21 -30.57 9.82
C LEU A 420 3.84 -31.11 8.43
N ALA A 421 3.64 -32.43 8.33
CA ALA A 421 3.23 -33.07 7.08
C ALA A 421 1.90 -32.50 6.57
N GLY A 422 1.76 -32.41 5.24
CA GLY A 422 0.53 -31.90 4.59
C GLY A 422 0.42 -30.38 4.53
N LYS A 423 1.43 -29.62 4.99
CA LYS A 423 1.36 -28.15 4.98
C LYS A 423 1.30 -27.61 3.55
N LEU A 424 2.24 -28.02 2.69
CA LEU A 424 2.32 -27.54 1.33
C LEU A 424 1.09 -27.95 0.51
N SER A 425 0.67 -29.22 0.60
CA SER A 425 -0.51 -29.71 -0.11
C SER A 425 -1.78 -28.96 0.30
N ALA A 426 -2.00 -28.75 1.60
CA ALA A 426 -3.16 -28.01 2.11
C ALA A 426 -3.17 -26.54 1.66
N GLN A 427 -2.03 -25.86 1.73
CA GLN A 427 -1.93 -24.45 1.35
C GLN A 427 -2.03 -24.22 -0.16
N VAL A 428 -1.45 -25.10 -0.97
CA VAL A 428 -1.58 -25.05 -2.43
C VAL A 428 -3.03 -25.29 -2.84
N ALA A 429 -3.68 -26.34 -2.31
CA ALA A 429 -5.10 -26.60 -2.59
C ALA A 429 -5.99 -25.42 -2.18
N ALA A 430 -5.73 -24.84 -1.00
CA ALA A 430 -6.47 -23.67 -0.54
C ALA A 430 -6.23 -22.41 -1.40
N MET A 431 -5.07 -22.30 -2.04
CA MET A 431 -4.74 -21.20 -2.97
C MET A 431 -5.38 -21.37 -4.34
N ASP A 432 -5.53 -22.62 -4.80
CA ASP A 432 -6.17 -22.96 -6.07
C ASP A 432 -7.68 -22.76 -6.00
N ASP A 433 -8.31 -23.10 -4.87
CA ASP A 433 -9.72 -22.82 -4.57
C ASP A 433 -9.99 -21.32 -4.32
N ALA A 434 -8.98 -20.57 -3.89
CA ALA A 434 -9.20 -19.19 -3.48
C ALA A 434 -9.46 -18.23 -4.67
N PRO A 435 -10.38 -17.26 -4.53
CA PRO A 435 -10.55 -16.22 -5.53
C PRO A 435 -9.27 -15.40 -5.67
N ARG A 436 -9.09 -14.76 -6.84
CA ARG A 436 -7.86 -14.02 -7.18
C ARG A 436 -7.47 -12.93 -6.16
N ARG A 437 -8.46 -12.36 -5.45
CA ARG A 437 -8.29 -11.36 -4.39
C ARG A 437 -7.61 -11.87 -3.13
N VAL A 438 -7.59 -13.18 -2.89
CA VAL A 438 -6.81 -13.78 -1.80
C VAL A 438 -5.35 -13.82 -2.22
N GLY A 439 -4.53 -13.02 -1.54
CA GLY A 439 -3.11 -12.87 -1.82
C GLY A 439 -2.20 -13.71 -0.91
N LEU A 440 -2.66 -13.98 0.30
CA LEU A 440 -1.90 -14.66 1.35
C LEU A 440 -2.74 -15.72 2.04
N ILE A 441 -2.15 -16.90 2.26
CA ILE A 441 -2.71 -17.94 3.11
C ILE A 441 -1.76 -18.22 4.28
N HIS A 442 -2.30 -18.31 5.49
CA HIS A 442 -1.53 -18.74 6.67
C HIS A 442 -2.23 -19.87 7.44
N THR A 443 -1.49 -20.61 8.24
CA THR A 443 -1.99 -21.78 8.99
C THR A 443 -2.05 -21.50 10.49
N GLY A 444 -2.68 -22.40 11.24
CA GLY A 444 -2.41 -22.54 12.66
C GLY A 444 -1.03 -23.12 12.93
N LEU A 445 -0.68 -23.22 14.21
CA LEU A 445 0.60 -23.76 14.65
C LEU A 445 0.56 -24.32 16.07
N ILE A 446 1.61 -25.06 16.40
CA ILE A 446 1.93 -25.51 17.75
C ILE A 446 3.10 -24.67 18.24
N GLU A 447 2.91 -23.88 19.30
CA GLU A 447 4.01 -23.25 20.03
C GLU A 447 4.56 -24.24 21.04
N ARG A 448 5.84 -24.60 20.92
CA ARG A 448 6.55 -25.49 21.84
C ARG A 448 7.51 -24.69 22.71
N GLY A 449 7.24 -24.63 24.01
CA GLY A 449 8.07 -23.93 25.00
C GLY A 449 9.32 -24.70 25.42
N SER A 450 10.25 -24.03 26.11
CA SER A 450 11.47 -24.66 26.64
C SER A 450 11.23 -25.73 27.71
N ASP A 451 10.04 -25.74 28.32
CA ASP A 451 9.58 -26.76 29.27
C ASP A 451 8.93 -27.97 28.57
N GLY A 452 8.89 -27.97 27.24
CA GLY A 452 8.22 -28.98 26.43
C GLY A 452 6.70 -28.81 26.37
N ALA A 453 6.12 -27.77 26.98
CA ALA A 453 4.68 -27.52 26.89
C ALA A 453 4.31 -27.07 25.48
N GLU A 454 3.18 -27.57 24.99
CA GLU A 454 2.65 -27.22 23.68
C GLU A 454 1.35 -26.43 23.80
N THR A 455 1.27 -25.33 23.05
CA THR A 455 0.06 -24.52 22.90
C THR A 455 -0.35 -24.48 21.44
N ILE A 456 -1.58 -24.91 21.13
CA ILE A 456 -2.12 -24.82 19.78
C ILE A 456 -2.70 -23.42 19.57
N PHE A 457 -2.27 -22.76 18.50
CA PHE A 457 -2.79 -21.49 18.06
C PHE A 457 -3.59 -21.67 16.76
N GLU A 458 -4.88 -21.35 16.82
CA GLU A 458 -5.78 -21.34 15.68
C GLU A 458 -6.03 -19.90 15.21
N PRO A 459 -5.80 -19.59 13.91
CA PRO A 459 -6.11 -18.28 13.36
C PRO A 459 -7.63 -18.07 13.26
N THR A 460 -8.09 -16.88 13.62
CA THR A 460 -9.54 -16.53 13.65
C THR A 460 -9.93 -15.47 12.63
N VAL A 461 -8.97 -14.83 11.98
CA VAL A 461 -9.20 -13.67 11.10
C VAL A 461 -8.94 -14.07 9.64
N SER A 462 -9.87 -13.74 8.74
CA SER A 462 -9.81 -14.03 7.30
C SER A 462 -10.55 -12.94 6.52
N GLY A 463 -10.35 -12.88 5.20
CA GLY A 463 -10.96 -11.91 4.29
C GLY A 463 -10.20 -10.59 4.26
N ASN A 464 -10.93 -9.47 4.22
CA ASN A 464 -10.34 -8.13 4.32
C ASN A 464 -9.92 -7.84 5.76
N VAL A 465 -8.61 -7.96 6.04
CA VAL A 465 -8.03 -7.77 7.37
C VAL A 465 -7.44 -6.38 7.59
N TRP A 466 -7.58 -5.45 6.64
CA TRP A 466 -6.92 -4.14 6.61
C TRP A 466 -7.02 -3.37 7.94
N THR A 467 -8.24 -3.21 8.47
CA THR A 467 -8.46 -2.42 9.70
C THR A 467 -7.88 -3.09 10.95
N THR A 468 -7.87 -4.43 10.98
CA THR A 468 -7.34 -5.23 12.08
C THR A 468 -5.82 -5.24 12.07
N ILE A 469 -5.22 -5.51 10.90
CA ILE A 469 -3.76 -5.65 10.77
C ILE A 469 -3.02 -4.36 11.10
N LEU A 470 -3.63 -3.18 10.88
CA LEU A 470 -3.04 -1.87 11.21
C LEU A 470 -2.66 -1.71 12.68
N HIS A 471 -3.34 -2.39 13.61
CA HIS A 471 -3.10 -2.23 15.05
C HIS A 471 -2.72 -3.52 15.77
N ARG A 472 -2.91 -4.68 15.13
CA ARG A 472 -2.58 -5.99 15.68
C ARG A 472 -2.07 -6.90 14.55
N ASN A 473 -0.92 -7.53 14.74
CA ASN A 473 -0.49 -8.60 13.83
C ASN A 473 -1.38 -9.84 14.05
N THR A 474 -2.15 -10.22 13.04
CA THR A 474 -3.06 -11.39 13.05
C THR A 474 -2.43 -12.63 12.43
N VAL A 475 -1.30 -12.47 11.72
CA VAL A 475 -0.47 -13.57 11.22
C VAL A 475 0.55 -13.84 12.30
N HIS A 476 0.22 -14.80 13.16
CA HIS A 476 1.01 -15.08 14.36
C HIS A 476 2.30 -15.85 14.02
N TYR A 477 3.35 -15.57 14.79
CA TYR A 477 4.65 -16.26 14.73
C TYR A 477 5.35 -16.20 13.36
N GLY A 478 5.27 -15.03 12.71
CA GLY A 478 6.16 -14.70 11.60
C GLY A 478 5.75 -15.32 10.27
N THR A 479 6.76 -15.58 9.45
CA THR A 479 6.60 -15.98 8.05
C THR A 479 6.44 -17.48 7.87
N SER A 480 6.84 -18.31 8.84
CA SER A 480 6.82 -19.78 8.76
C SER A 480 5.43 -20.38 8.48
N SER A 481 4.36 -19.66 8.79
CA SER A 481 2.99 -20.12 8.56
C SER A 481 2.46 -19.79 7.15
N VAL A 482 3.14 -18.95 6.37
CA VAL A 482 2.54 -18.28 5.20
C VAL A 482 2.92 -18.86 3.85
N ILE A 483 1.99 -18.79 2.90
CA ILE A 483 2.25 -18.86 1.46
C ILE A 483 1.62 -17.64 0.78
N ILE A 484 2.31 -17.07 -0.20
CA ILE A 484 1.94 -15.81 -0.85
C ILE A 484 2.02 -16.00 -2.37
N ARG A 485 1.06 -15.42 -3.10
CA ARG A 485 1.20 -15.33 -4.57
C ARG A 485 2.33 -14.36 -4.92
N ARG A 486 3.24 -14.72 -5.81
CA ARG A 486 4.35 -13.83 -6.24
C ARG A 486 3.87 -12.44 -6.69
N ARG A 487 2.79 -12.39 -7.47
CA ARG A 487 2.15 -11.14 -7.95
C ARG A 487 1.76 -10.15 -6.84
N VAL A 488 1.52 -10.65 -5.62
CA VAL A 488 1.24 -9.82 -4.44
C VAL A 488 2.51 -9.10 -4.02
N ILE A 489 3.64 -9.81 -3.97
CA ILE A 489 4.96 -9.24 -3.70
C ILE A 489 5.35 -8.26 -4.82
N ASP A 490 5.03 -8.54 -6.08
CA ASP A 490 5.27 -7.60 -7.18
C ASP A 490 4.47 -6.29 -7.01
N THR A 491 3.28 -6.38 -6.41
CA THR A 491 2.44 -5.22 -6.11
C THR A 491 2.99 -4.43 -4.92
N THR A 492 3.38 -5.11 -3.85
CA THR A 492 3.72 -4.49 -2.56
C THR A 492 5.20 -4.25 -2.32
N GLY A 493 6.07 -4.91 -3.08
CA GLY A 493 7.49 -5.11 -2.76
C GLY A 493 7.70 -6.15 -1.66
N GLY A 494 8.97 -6.48 -1.41
CA GLY A 494 9.41 -7.47 -0.42
C GLY A 494 9.37 -6.97 1.02
N PHE A 495 10.24 -7.49 1.88
CA PHE A 495 10.43 -7.05 3.26
C PHE A 495 11.17 -5.72 3.33
N ASP A 496 10.83 -4.89 4.32
CA ASP A 496 11.54 -3.63 4.59
C ASP A 496 12.82 -3.91 5.39
N GLU A 497 13.96 -3.88 4.71
CA GLU A 497 15.28 -4.18 5.29
C GLU A 497 15.75 -3.14 6.32
N THR A 498 15.06 -2.00 6.42
CA THR A 498 15.40 -0.94 7.39
C THR A 498 14.72 -1.15 8.76
N LEU A 499 13.75 -2.06 8.86
CA LEU A 499 13.06 -2.32 10.11
C LEU A 499 13.92 -3.20 11.03
N PRO A 500 14.12 -2.79 12.31
CA PRO A 500 14.96 -3.54 13.24
C PRO A 500 14.30 -4.84 13.75
N ALA A 501 12.98 -4.93 13.66
CA ALA A 501 12.17 -6.10 13.99
C ALA A 501 10.81 -5.99 13.27
N ILE A 502 9.99 -7.05 13.33
CA ILE A 502 8.58 -7.10 12.88
C ILE A 502 8.39 -6.65 11.42
N GLU A 503 9.39 -6.92 10.59
CA GLU A 503 9.42 -6.65 9.15
C GLU A 503 8.33 -7.42 8.39
N ASP A 504 7.92 -8.57 8.92
CA ASP A 504 6.80 -9.37 8.44
C ASP A 504 5.48 -8.60 8.58
N TRP A 505 5.27 -7.92 9.71
CA TRP A 505 4.03 -7.19 9.96
C TRP A 505 3.85 -6.01 9.01
N ASP A 506 4.93 -5.32 8.63
CA ASP A 506 4.87 -4.30 7.58
C ASP A 506 4.42 -4.88 6.23
N LEU A 507 4.98 -6.02 5.83
CA LEU A 507 4.57 -6.71 4.62
C LEU A 507 3.08 -7.10 4.68
N TRP A 508 2.61 -7.65 5.81
CA TRP A 508 1.19 -7.97 6.00
C TRP A 508 0.28 -6.74 5.88
N ILE A 509 0.68 -5.60 6.46
CA ILE A 509 -0.07 -4.36 6.32
C ILE A 509 -0.15 -3.94 4.84
N ARG A 510 0.98 -3.94 4.11
CA ARG A 510 1.00 -3.58 2.68
C ARG A 510 0.17 -4.54 1.81
N ILE A 511 0.20 -5.84 2.07
CA ILE A 511 -0.62 -6.81 1.32
C ILE A 511 -2.10 -6.57 1.57
N ALA A 512 -2.51 -6.32 2.82
CA ALA A 512 -3.90 -6.10 3.19
C ALA A 512 -4.53 -4.83 2.56
N GLN A 513 -3.73 -3.93 1.95
CA GLN A 513 -4.24 -2.80 1.18
C GLN A 513 -4.96 -3.23 -0.10
N PHE A 514 -4.49 -4.31 -0.72
CA PHE A 514 -4.87 -4.72 -2.08
C PHE A 514 -5.41 -6.15 -2.18
N PHE A 515 -5.19 -6.96 -1.14
CA PHE A 515 -5.53 -8.38 -1.14
C PHE A 515 -6.14 -8.82 0.19
N GLU A 516 -7.04 -9.80 0.11
CA GLU A 516 -7.58 -10.51 1.25
C GLU A 516 -6.63 -11.60 1.73
N PHE A 517 -6.77 -11.97 3.00
CA PHE A 517 -6.06 -13.08 3.61
C PHE A 517 -7.03 -14.26 3.74
N ARG A 518 -6.51 -15.48 3.72
CA ARG A 518 -7.26 -16.67 4.11
C ARG A 518 -6.46 -17.44 5.14
N HIS A 519 -7.12 -17.99 6.15
CA HIS A 519 -6.45 -18.87 7.11
C HIS A 519 -6.89 -20.31 6.95
N LEU A 520 -6.01 -21.22 7.34
CA LEU A 520 -6.31 -22.62 7.58
C LEU A 520 -6.22 -22.87 9.09
N PRO A 521 -7.29 -23.37 9.74
CA PRO A 521 -7.29 -23.56 11.19
C PRO A 521 -6.30 -24.64 11.65
N GLN A 522 -5.93 -25.57 10.78
CA GLN A 522 -5.07 -26.69 11.11
C GLN A 522 -3.68 -26.21 11.57
N PRO A 523 -3.16 -26.73 12.68
CA PRO A 523 -1.78 -26.52 13.08
C PRO A 523 -0.86 -27.28 12.12
N LEU A 524 -0.18 -26.56 11.23
CA LEU A 524 0.65 -27.14 10.17
C LEU A 524 2.14 -26.80 10.33
N MET A 525 2.53 -26.18 11.44
CA MET A 525 3.93 -25.94 11.79
C MET A 525 4.11 -25.97 13.30
N ILE A 526 5.36 -26.17 13.73
CA ILE A 526 5.81 -26.02 15.12
C ILE A 526 6.69 -24.78 15.18
N TYR A 527 6.31 -23.84 16.05
CA TYR A 527 7.15 -22.72 16.44
C TYR A 527 7.90 -23.07 17.73
N HIS A 528 9.22 -23.13 17.67
CA HIS A 528 10.05 -23.49 18.83
C HIS A 528 10.36 -22.26 19.66
N ASP A 529 9.65 -22.01 20.75
CA ASP A 529 9.90 -20.88 21.67
C ASP A 529 10.97 -21.21 22.74
N GLU A 530 11.93 -22.05 22.39
CA GLU A 530 12.99 -22.50 23.29
C GLU A 530 13.92 -21.34 23.68
N SER A 531 14.34 -21.32 24.95
CA SER A 531 15.38 -20.40 25.43
C SER A 531 16.73 -21.01 25.07
N LEU A 532 17.60 -20.24 24.41
CA LEU A 532 18.96 -20.72 24.18
C LEU A 532 19.73 -20.82 25.52
N PRO A 533 20.75 -21.69 25.59
CA PRO A 533 21.62 -21.79 26.76
C PRO A 533 22.19 -20.43 27.17
N ALA A 534 22.41 -20.24 28.47
CA ALA A 534 23.03 -19.02 29.00
C ALA A 534 24.40 -18.78 28.32
N GLY A 535 24.59 -17.61 27.73
CA GLY A 535 25.80 -17.25 26.97
C GLY A 535 25.68 -17.36 25.45
N SER A 536 24.55 -17.86 24.92
CA SER A 536 24.26 -17.77 23.49
C SER A 536 23.89 -16.33 23.09
N SER A 537 24.49 -15.82 22.02
CA SER A 537 24.23 -14.49 21.48
C SER A 537 22.96 -14.40 20.61
N ASP A 538 22.26 -15.53 20.43
CA ASP A 538 21.22 -15.68 19.42
C ASP A 538 19.81 -15.53 20.01
N SER A 539 19.52 -14.37 20.59
CA SER A 539 18.16 -14.06 21.08
C SER A 539 17.22 -13.75 19.91
N LYS A 540 16.03 -14.37 19.88
CA LYS A 540 14.99 -14.03 18.91
C LYS A 540 14.75 -12.52 18.88
N ARG A 541 14.87 -11.89 17.69
CA ARG A 541 14.65 -10.43 17.52
C ARG A 541 13.26 -9.98 17.98
N SER A 542 12.27 -10.87 17.92
CA SER A 542 10.92 -10.61 18.45
C SER A 542 10.90 -10.35 19.97
N ARG A 543 11.91 -10.82 20.71
CA ARG A 543 12.11 -10.60 22.16
C ARG A 543 12.93 -9.35 22.47
N ASP A 544 13.62 -8.76 21.48
CA ASP A 544 14.29 -7.47 21.66
C ASP A 544 13.26 -6.35 21.79
N PHE A 545 13.01 -5.93 23.04
CA PHE A 545 12.03 -4.91 23.36
C PHE A 545 12.33 -3.56 22.67
N ALA A 546 13.59 -3.15 22.58
CA ALA A 546 13.96 -1.86 22.02
C ALA A 546 13.75 -1.85 20.50
N ALA A 547 14.24 -2.87 19.80
CA ALA A 547 14.02 -3.04 18.37
C ALA A 547 12.51 -3.13 18.04
N ASN A 548 11.76 -3.89 18.85
CA ASN A 548 10.32 -4.05 18.66
C ASN A 548 9.56 -2.72 18.84
N MET A 549 9.86 -1.95 19.88
CA MET A 549 9.22 -0.66 20.12
C MET A 549 9.58 0.38 19.07
N GLU A 550 10.83 0.38 18.58
CA GLU A 550 11.25 1.29 17.51
C GLU A 550 10.55 0.98 16.18
N ALA A 551 10.50 -0.30 15.78
CA ALA A 551 9.75 -0.71 14.60
C ALA A 551 8.26 -0.30 14.70
N ARG A 552 7.63 -0.44 15.87
CA ARG A 552 6.23 -0.01 16.09
C ARG A 552 6.05 1.50 15.99
N ARG A 553 7.04 2.29 16.43
CA ARG A 553 7.05 3.74 16.24
C ARG A 553 7.08 4.07 14.75
N ILE A 554 7.98 3.44 13.98
CA ILE A 554 8.09 3.61 12.51
C ILE A 554 6.76 3.26 11.82
N LEU A 555 6.17 2.09 12.13
CA LEU A 555 4.89 1.69 11.54
C LEU A 555 3.75 2.64 11.91
N LYS A 556 3.74 3.16 13.14
CA LYS A 556 2.75 4.14 13.56
C LYS A 556 2.91 5.47 12.84
N ASP A 557 4.14 5.92 12.60
CA ASP A 557 4.40 7.15 11.85
C ASP A 557 3.98 6.97 10.38
N ARG A 558 4.21 5.78 9.80
CA ARG A 558 3.82 5.40 8.44
C ARG A 558 2.30 5.27 8.25
N TYR A 559 1.61 4.60 9.19
CA TYR A 559 0.19 4.22 9.06
C TYR A 559 -0.74 4.99 10.01
N GLY A 560 -0.24 6.02 10.70
CA GLY A 560 -0.99 6.77 11.71
C GLY A 560 -2.28 7.40 11.19
N ASP A 561 -2.24 7.97 10.00
CA ASP A 561 -3.44 8.55 9.37
C ASP A 561 -4.47 7.48 8.99
N ALA A 562 -4.01 6.30 8.54
CA ALA A 562 -4.89 5.17 8.27
C ALA A 562 -5.56 4.65 9.56
N LEU A 563 -4.80 4.59 10.67
CA LEU A 563 -5.32 4.26 12.00
C LEU A 563 -6.36 5.28 12.50
N VAL A 564 -6.17 6.57 12.20
CA VAL A 564 -7.14 7.63 12.53
C VAL A 564 -8.41 7.46 11.71
N ARG A 565 -8.30 7.29 10.39
CA ARG A 565 -9.45 7.09 9.48
C ARG A 565 -10.24 5.82 9.83
N ALA A 566 -9.55 4.73 10.16
CA ALA A 566 -10.18 3.49 10.60
C ALA A 566 -10.75 3.57 12.03
N GLY A 567 -10.49 4.65 12.79
CA GLY A 567 -10.94 4.80 14.17
C GLY A 567 -10.25 3.85 15.17
N THR A 568 -9.14 3.22 14.79
CA THR A 568 -8.45 2.16 15.56
C THR A 568 -7.15 2.63 16.22
N LEU A 569 -6.75 3.89 16.08
CA LEU A 569 -5.53 4.43 16.71
C LEU A 569 -5.45 4.18 18.24
N HIS A 570 -6.59 4.21 18.95
CA HIS A 570 -6.65 3.88 20.38
C HIS A 570 -6.23 2.44 20.69
N ARG A 571 -6.48 1.49 19.77
CA ARG A 571 -6.10 0.09 19.92
C ARG A 571 -4.59 -0.11 19.72
N SER A 572 -3.99 0.60 18.76
CA SER A 572 -2.53 0.63 18.60
C SER A 572 -1.86 1.15 19.87
N HIS A 573 -2.40 2.21 20.47
CA HIS A 573 -1.93 2.72 21.76
C HIS A 573 -2.08 1.70 22.91
N LEU A 574 -3.23 1.01 22.97
CA LEU A 574 -3.42 -0.06 23.95
C LEU A 574 -2.39 -1.18 23.77
N ASP A 575 -2.13 -1.62 22.55
CA ASP A 575 -1.12 -2.66 22.27
C ASP A 575 0.29 -2.23 22.70
N SER A 576 0.71 -0.99 22.40
CA SER A 576 1.98 -0.45 22.91
C SER A 576 2.03 -0.43 24.44
N ALA A 577 0.94 -0.02 25.10
CA ALA A 577 0.88 0.00 26.56
C ALA A 577 1.06 -1.40 27.15
N ARG A 578 0.40 -2.41 26.56
CA ARG A 578 0.51 -3.80 27.01
C ARG A 578 1.93 -4.32 26.94
N ARG A 579 2.66 -4.03 25.85
CA ARG A 579 4.07 -4.45 25.73
C ARG A 579 4.96 -3.85 26.82
N HIS A 580 4.79 -2.55 27.12
CA HIS A 580 5.50 -1.93 28.23
C HIS A 580 5.16 -2.54 29.61
N LEU A 581 4.04 -3.26 29.75
CA LEU A 581 3.63 -3.93 30.98
C LEU A 581 4.02 -5.42 31.01
N GLU A 582 4.01 -6.09 29.86
CA GLU A 582 4.15 -7.54 29.71
C GLU A 582 5.58 -7.99 29.37
N MET A 583 6.36 -7.17 28.65
CA MET A 583 7.71 -7.55 28.19
C MET A 583 8.82 -7.08 29.12
N GLU A 584 9.91 -7.85 29.17
CA GLU A 584 11.16 -7.43 29.81
C GLU A 584 11.75 -6.21 29.08
N GLY A 585 12.19 -5.20 29.83
CA GLY A 585 12.59 -3.89 29.30
C GLY A 585 11.46 -2.84 29.19
N GLY A 586 10.21 -3.26 29.44
CA GLY A 586 9.05 -2.38 29.50
C GLY A 586 9.11 -1.31 30.61
N ARG A 587 8.39 -0.20 30.41
CA ARG A 587 8.37 0.96 31.33
C ARG A 587 6.94 1.33 31.70
N GLN A 588 6.60 1.21 32.97
CA GLN A 588 5.25 1.49 33.48
C GLN A 588 4.77 2.92 33.17
N GLY A 589 5.66 3.92 33.25
CA GLY A 589 5.32 5.31 32.92
C GLY A 589 4.85 5.45 31.46
N ASP A 590 5.54 4.81 30.52
CA ASP A 590 5.17 4.85 29.10
C ASP A 590 3.88 4.09 28.82
N ALA A 591 3.64 2.99 29.52
CA ALA A 591 2.35 2.29 29.46
C ALA A 591 1.19 3.22 29.84
N ILE A 592 1.34 3.98 30.93
CA ILE A 592 0.35 4.97 31.37
C ILE A 592 0.16 6.06 30.30
N VAL A 593 1.24 6.61 29.74
CA VAL A 593 1.15 7.62 28.67
C VAL A 593 0.39 7.09 27.45
N HIS A 594 0.66 5.84 27.04
CA HIS A 594 -0.05 5.21 25.94
C HIS A 594 -1.54 4.99 26.26
N LEU A 595 -1.88 4.57 27.48
CA LEU A 595 -3.27 4.41 27.92
C LEU A 595 -4.02 5.74 27.96
N LEU A 596 -3.39 6.81 28.44
CA LEU A 596 -3.98 8.16 28.40
C LEU A 596 -4.22 8.63 26.97
N LYS A 597 -3.28 8.37 26.04
CA LYS A 597 -3.46 8.64 24.61
C LYS A 597 -4.62 7.82 24.03
N ALA A 598 -4.77 6.54 24.41
CA ALA A 598 -5.88 5.70 24.00
C ALA A 598 -7.23 6.23 24.52
N ILE A 599 -7.30 6.59 25.81
CA ILE A 599 -8.51 7.13 26.46
C ILE A 599 -8.91 8.45 25.81
N ARG A 600 -7.97 9.36 25.54
CA ARG A 600 -8.26 10.61 24.84
C ARG A 600 -8.89 10.39 23.46
N ARG A 601 -8.55 9.29 22.78
CA ARG A 601 -9.10 8.93 21.46
C ARG A 601 -10.42 8.17 21.56
N LYS A 602 -10.65 7.41 22.62
CA LYS A 602 -11.86 6.59 22.83
C LYS A 602 -12.27 6.60 24.31
N PRO A 603 -12.80 7.72 24.85
CA PRO A 603 -13.09 7.84 26.28
C PRO A 603 -14.24 6.93 26.72
N GLY A 604 -15.12 6.51 25.81
CA GLY A 604 -16.21 5.58 26.08
C GLY A 604 -15.80 4.09 26.10
N ALA A 605 -14.51 3.75 26.19
CA ALA A 605 -14.04 2.35 26.20
C ALA A 605 -13.62 1.91 27.62
N PRO A 606 -14.48 1.21 28.39
CA PRO A 606 -14.20 0.86 29.80
C PRO A 606 -12.90 0.08 29.98
N ARG A 607 -12.58 -0.80 29.03
CA ARG A 607 -11.36 -1.61 29.03
C ARG A 607 -10.07 -0.79 29.17
N LEU A 608 -10.02 0.43 28.62
CA LEU A 608 -8.84 1.28 28.72
C LEU A 608 -8.58 1.74 30.16
N TYR A 609 -9.65 1.96 30.94
CA TYR A 609 -9.55 2.33 32.35
C TYR A 609 -9.17 1.13 33.23
N VAL A 610 -9.64 -0.08 32.88
CA VAL A 610 -9.19 -1.32 33.53
C VAL A 610 -7.69 -1.51 33.34
N TRP A 611 -7.19 -1.32 32.11
CA TRP A 611 -5.75 -1.35 31.84
C TRP A 611 -4.98 -0.23 32.54
N LEU A 612 -5.56 0.97 32.65
CA LEU A 612 -4.94 2.08 33.38
C LEU A 612 -4.82 1.79 34.88
N ALA A 613 -5.88 1.24 35.49
CA ALA A 613 -5.85 0.80 36.88
C ALA A 613 -4.83 -0.32 37.08
N PHE A 614 -4.81 -1.31 36.18
CA PHE A 614 -3.81 -2.39 36.21
C PHE A 614 -2.38 -1.85 36.08
N ALA A 615 -2.15 -0.90 35.17
CA ALA A 615 -0.84 -0.26 34.99
C ALA A 615 -0.38 0.50 36.24
N GLY A 616 -1.31 1.06 37.03
CA GLY A 616 -1.03 1.74 38.30
C GLY A 616 -0.59 0.82 39.45
N LEU A 617 -0.88 -0.49 39.37
CA LEU A 617 -0.47 -1.44 40.41
C LEU A 617 1.05 -1.65 40.45
N PRO A 618 1.65 -1.88 41.64
CA PRO A 618 3.06 -2.20 41.76
C PRO A 618 3.43 -3.45 40.91
N PRO A 619 4.62 -3.51 40.29
CA PRO A 619 5.01 -4.62 39.41
C PRO A 619 4.92 -6.01 40.03
N ARG A 620 5.17 -6.14 41.36
CA ARG A 620 5.04 -7.40 42.10
C ARG A 620 3.59 -7.89 42.16
N VAL A 621 2.65 -6.96 42.34
CA VAL A 621 1.20 -7.23 42.41
C VAL A 621 0.67 -7.65 41.03
N ARG A 622 1.09 -6.96 39.96
CA ARG A 622 0.71 -7.31 38.59
C ARG A 622 1.14 -8.73 38.20
N ARG A 623 2.38 -9.11 38.51
CA ARG A 623 2.92 -10.45 38.20
C ARG A 623 2.13 -11.57 38.87
N GLY A 624 1.62 -11.36 40.09
CA GLY A 624 0.74 -12.33 40.77
C GLY A 624 -0.70 -12.36 40.25
N LEU A 625 -1.22 -11.22 39.80
CA LEU A 625 -2.60 -11.10 39.30
C LEU A 625 -2.78 -11.67 37.89
N PHE A 626 -1.80 -11.50 37.00
CA PHE A 626 -1.95 -11.83 35.58
C PHE A 626 -2.28 -13.32 35.31
N PRO A 627 -1.62 -14.31 35.96
CA PRO A 627 -1.99 -15.73 35.81
C PRO A 627 -3.40 -16.02 36.32
N THR A 628 -3.81 -15.38 37.43
CA THR A 628 -5.14 -15.54 38.03
C THR A 628 -6.24 -14.97 37.13
N LEU A 629 -6.01 -13.79 36.55
CA LEU A 629 -6.90 -13.18 35.56
C LEU A 629 -7.02 -14.06 34.32
N THR A 630 -5.91 -14.61 33.83
CA THR A 630 -5.88 -15.58 32.71
C THR A 630 -6.78 -16.79 32.95
N ARG A 631 -6.79 -17.34 34.17
CA ARG A 631 -7.68 -18.45 34.56
C ARG A 631 -9.15 -18.07 34.65
N LEU A 632 -9.46 -16.80 34.94
CA LEU A 632 -10.84 -16.30 35.07
C LEU A 632 -11.43 -15.73 33.76
N ARG A 633 -10.72 -15.87 32.62
CA ARG A 633 -11.09 -15.22 31.35
C ARG A 633 -12.54 -15.46 30.90
N THR A 634 -13.06 -16.66 31.10
CA THR A 634 -14.42 -17.06 30.66
C THR A 634 -15.53 -16.54 31.58
N ARG A 635 -15.16 -15.98 32.74
CA ARG A 635 -16.09 -15.45 33.75
C ARG A 635 -16.12 -13.92 33.79
N ILE A 636 -15.24 -13.26 33.04
CA ILE A 636 -15.16 -11.80 32.95
C ILE A 636 -15.82 -11.38 31.63
N PRO A 637 -16.73 -10.38 31.63
CA PRO A 637 -17.27 -9.85 30.39
C PRO A 637 -16.14 -9.44 29.44
N PRO A 638 -16.20 -9.74 28.12
CA PRO A 638 -15.10 -9.47 27.20
C PRO A 638 -14.63 -8.00 27.19
N TRP A 639 -15.53 -7.06 27.47
CA TRP A 639 -15.23 -5.63 27.57
C TRP A 639 -14.48 -5.22 28.85
N LEU A 640 -14.35 -6.12 29.85
CA LEU A 640 -13.52 -5.99 31.05
C LEU A 640 -12.23 -6.85 30.98
N TRP A 641 -12.05 -7.62 29.91
CA TRP A 641 -10.96 -8.59 29.79
C TRP A 641 -9.58 -7.94 29.60
N LEU A 642 -8.60 -8.40 30.38
CA LEU A 642 -7.19 -7.96 30.35
C LEU A 642 -6.27 -8.85 29.47
N GLY A 643 -6.82 -9.66 28.57
CA GLY A 643 -6.03 -10.46 27.60
C GLY A 643 -6.23 -10.04 26.15
N ARG A 644 -5.73 -10.82 25.19
CA ARG A 644 -5.98 -10.58 23.74
C ARG A 644 -7.47 -10.80 23.44
N ASP A 645 -8.01 -10.00 22.52
CA ASP A 645 -9.30 -10.31 21.88
C ASP A 645 -9.10 -11.57 21.04
N MET A 646 -10.02 -12.53 21.07
CA MET A 646 -9.96 -13.65 20.12
C MET A 646 -10.25 -13.17 18.71
#